data_AF-H9FF35-F1
#
_entry.id   AF-H9FF35-F1
#
_cell.length_a   1.000
_cell.length_b   1.000
_cell.length_c   1.000
_cell.angle_alpha   90.00
_cell.angle_beta   90.00
_cell.angle_gamma   90.00
#
_symmetry.space_group_name_H-M   'P 1'
#
loop_
_entity.id
_entity.type
_entity.pdbx_description
1 polymer ?
#
loop_
_entity_poly.entity_id
_entity_poly.type
_entity_poly.pdbx_seq_one_letter_code
_entity_poly.pdbx_strand_id
1 'polypeptide(L)'
;PGLGLQGDLDDFLPLIHVYLQCRMRSHFTRPAGVSSAVIPVLRKTLWRQLQNRLLSTDSPPAPGPYQEILAQLVPFARAKDLSVLMDRLPSLLHTPSSHKRWIVADSISAALEGSAEELCAWRRTLLESCVKWLIVSFNGGQKDDDNTQDQEKQMLLRLNTLLHALNEVDPGDWQKFVKTGLKFRYQDRTFLKTLLTAIQLLYGPESSVRTKLIQLPVVHMMLMQHSLFLPTLLKSDGEESPDSQVKEALVDLMLTVVEMCPSVCESSHFAVLLGAYGATLSVLDQKILLLLRAYERNKLSLINFRVLLWGPAAVEHHKTCRSLGRSLWQQPSVGDILCLLDRDRMMQTILHFPQNRRLLPSEDTQELIFKDKSRVDLDGLYDPCFLLQLFSELTRPEFVVDCRKFLDSNALGLTVTALSSYDPQMRAVAYHVLAAYYSHLEGARFHEQSQLLYLLDVVRNGIRTQDMRLTFTLALFIAKAALQILKPEEHMYLKVSNFLLSHEYLNMDKVPGFYQFFYSSDLEQKSEQEWVFGLLRQGIRDKQCYELCARRGIFHIILSFFYSPLCDEAAQNWILEILQNAAQVARSAYEIIRDYSLLTWILHILESKFLETPLLSNVISLLHTLWVTNLGDKAVEWESQHPCQPGSREPAKRLALHLVNEFLYVLVVLMKHLRPTLAPIQLTNFFGTLESVLRYRATVIQAFKDMNRFTVNETVLSTKDVLVLLHKWSLIERDLKLQEDLRAAIEKGQARELMKMLKDKNKPVVPARAKGPRGRKRRLGEAEEMADPELMASTLETCKGLLRSILTYWGPVIPVPDPTQEPVDSASPESNAPGPMYAAAS
;
A
#
# COMPACT_ATOMS: atom_id res chain seq x y z
N PRO A 1 34.10 -56.35 -26.22
CA PRO A 1 33.38 -55.18 -26.75
C PRO A 1 33.39 -54.02 -25.73
N GLY A 2 34.44 -53.20 -25.70
CA GLY A 2 34.60 -52.22 -24.62
C GLY A 2 35.61 -51.09 -24.89
N LEU A 3 35.91 -50.80 -26.16
CA LEU A 3 36.88 -49.77 -26.56
C LEU A 3 36.30 -48.75 -27.55
N GLY A 4 35.00 -48.82 -27.88
CA GLY A 4 34.36 -47.93 -28.86
C GLY A 4 33.62 -46.71 -28.30
N LEU A 5 33.48 -46.57 -26.97
CA LEU A 5 32.64 -45.53 -26.34
C LEU A 5 33.41 -44.31 -25.82
N GLN A 6 34.72 -44.21 -26.10
CA GLN A 6 35.51 -43.03 -25.74
C GLN A 6 35.46 -41.93 -26.82
N GLY A 7 34.93 -42.24 -28.01
CA GLY A 7 34.83 -41.30 -29.15
C GLY A 7 33.65 -40.33 -29.05
N ASP A 8 32.48 -40.81 -28.61
CA ASP A 8 31.23 -40.04 -28.62
C ASP A 8 30.68 -39.82 -27.20
N LEU A 9 31.56 -39.43 -26.28
CA LEU A 9 31.18 -39.16 -24.89
C LEU A 9 30.21 -37.98 -24.77
N ASP A 10 30.27 -37.08 -25.76
CA ASP A 10 29.42 -35.91 -25.90
C ASP A 10 27.91 -36.28 -26.04
N ASP A 11 27.60 -37.46 -26.60
CA ASP A 11 26.22 -37.97 -26.76
C ASP A 11 25.60 -38.47 -25.44
N PHE A 12 26.43 -38.87 -24.47
CA PHE A 12 25.97 -39.40 -23.18
C PHE A 12 25.89 -38.34 -22.08
N LEU A 13 26.46 -37.14 -22.29
CA LEU A 13 26.46 -36.08 -21.29
C LEU A 13 25.06 -35.60 -20.90
N PRO A 14 24.08 -35.42 -21.81
CA PRO A 14 22.72 -35.05 -21.41
C PRO A 14 22.05 -36.09 -20.49
N LEU A 15 22.29 -37.39 -20.75
CA LEU A 15 21.80 -38.49 -19.92
C LEU A 15 22.44 -38.49 -18.52
N ILE A 16 23.74 -38.23 -18.45
CA ILE A 16 24.47 -38.11 -17.18
C ILE A 16 23.99 -36.88 -16.41
N HIS A 17 23.74 -35.77 -17.09
CA HIS A 17 23.21 -34.55 -16.49
C HIS A 17 21.81 -34.77 -15.89
N VAL A 18 20.89 -35.43 -16.62
CA VAL A 18 19.56 -35.78 -16.10
C VAL A 18 19.66 -36.72 -14.90
N TYR A 19 20.55 -37.71 -14.93
CA TYR A 19 20.80 -38.60 -13.78
C TYR A 19 21.23 -37.82 -12.53
N LEU A 20 22.17 -36.89 -12.67
CA LEU A 20 22.68 -36.07 -11.56
C LEU A 20 21.64 -35.06 -11.06
N GLN A 21 20.81 -34.47 -11.93
CA GLN A 21 19.69 -33.60 -11.53
C GLN A 21 18.60 -34.35 -10.74
N CYS A 22 18.19 -35.54 -11.22
CA CYS A 22 17.16 -36.36 -10.58
C CYS A 22 17.57 -36.84 -9.19
N ARG A 23 18.88 -37.06 -8.96
CA ARG A 23 19.43 -37.41 -7.63
C ARG A 23 19.18 -36.33 -6.58
N MET A 24 19.19 -35.04 -6.96
CA MET A 24 19.06 -33.92 -6.03
C MET A 24 17.60 -33.66 -5.59
N ARG A 25 16.60 -34.03 -6.42
CA ARG A 25 15.20 -33.58 -6.26
C ARG A 25 14.32 -34.47 -5.38
N SER A 26 14.70 -35.72 -5.07
CA SER A 26 13.82 -36.62 -4.33
C SER A 26 14.54 -37.85 -3.76
N HIS A 27 14.22 -38.20 -2.50
CA HIS A 27 14.51 -39.50 -1.91
C HIS A 27 13.73 -40.59 -2.64
N PHE A 28 14.28 -41.13 -3.73
CA PHE A 28 13.67 -42.25 -4.43
C PHE A 28 14.11 -43.59 -3.85
N THR A 29 13.15 -44.52 -3.89
CA THR A 29 13.05 -45.90 -3.39
C THR A 29 14.06 -46.90 -3.99
N ARG A 30 15.36 -46.56 -4.07
CA ARG A 30 16.44 -47.49 -4.47
C ARG A 30 17.64 -47.41 -3.51
N PRO A 31 18.47 -48.47 -3.37
CA PRO A 31 19.46 -48.57 -2.31
C PRO A 31 20.47 -47.42 -2.42
N ALA A 32 20.62 -46.64 -1.36
CA ALA A 32 21.57 -45.52 -1.28
C ALA A 32 22.99 -45.90 -1.76
N GLY A 33 23.37 -47.18 -1.57
CA GLY A 33 24.65 -47.77 -1.99
C GLY A 33 24.97 -47.69 -3.49
N VAL A 34 23.96 -47.73 -4.37
CA VAL A 34 24.20 -47.63 -5.84
C VAL A 34 24.56 -46.19 -6.21
N SER A 35 23.88 -45.20 -5.62
CA SER A 35 24.17 -43.78 -5.86
C SER A 35 25.57 -43.37 -5.35
N SER A 36 26.00 -43.92 -4.20
CA SER A 36 27.33 -43.67 -3.64
C SER A 36 28.44 -44.38 -4.41
N ALA A 37 28.17 -45.51 -5.06
CA ALA A 37 29.14 -46.26 -5.86
C ALA A 37 29.36 -45.66 -7.26
N VAL A 38 28.34 -45.02 -7.86
CA VAL A 38 28.39 -44.46 -9.22
C VAL A 38 29.22 -43.16 -9.28
N ILE A 39 29.23 -42.33 -8.24
CA ILE A 39 29.93 -41.03 -8.24
C ILE A 39 31.46 -41.16 -8.34
N PRO A 40 32.13 -42.04 -7.56
CA PRO A 40 33.56 -42.26 -7.73
C PRO A 40 33.94 -42.73 -9.13
N VAL A 41 33.07 -43.50 -9.78
CA VAL A 41 33.25 -44.00 -11.15
C VAL A 41 33.11 -42.85 -12.14
N LEU A 42 32.01 -42.09 -12.09
CA LEU A 42 31.77 -40.91 -12.95
C LEU A 42 32.86 -39.85 -12.79
N ARG A 43 33.32 -39.58 -11.56
CA ARG A 43 34.45 -38.69 -11.31
C ARG A 43 35.72 -39.24 -11.95
N LYS A 44 36.05 -40.51 -11.74
CA LYS A 44 37.28 -41.11 -12.27
C LYS A 44 37.33 -41.08 -13.80
N THR A 45 36.19 -41.25 -14.47
CA THR A 45 36.10 -41.28 -15.94
C THR A 45 36.02 -39.88 -16.56
N LEU A 46 35.25 -38.96 -15.97
CA LEU A 46 34.90 -37.68 -16.62
C LEU A 46 35.74 -36.49 -16.15
N TRP A 47 36.31 -36.54 -14.94
CA TRP A 47 36.93 -35.37 -14.30
C TRP A 47 38.05 -34.72 -15.13
N ARG A 48 39.01 -35.51 -15.63
CA ARG A 48 40.14 -34.98 -16.42
C ARG A 48 39.70 -34.36 -17.75
N GLN A 49 38.71 -34.96 -18.42
CA GLN A 49 38.19 -34.44 -19.68
C GLN A 49 37.39 -33.15 -19.46
N LEU A 50 36.52 -33.11 -18.44
CA LEU A 50 35.75 -31.92 -18.07
C LEU A 50 36.65 -30.77 -17.58
N GLN A 51 37.67 -31.08 -16.77
CA GLN A 51 38.65 -30.09 -16.29
C GLN A 51 39.47 -29.51 -17.44
N ASN A 52 39.98 -30.35 -18.35
CA ASN A 52 40.76 -29.86 -19.50
C ASN A 52 39.91 -29.02 -20.46
N ARG A 53 38.65 -29.42 -20.73
CA ARG A 53 37.73 -28.64 -21.57
C ARG A 53 37.30 -27.31 -20.92
N LEU A 54 37.16 -27.26 -19.59
CA LEU A 54 36.90 -26.01 -18.86
C LEU A 54 38.07 -25.03 -18.97
N LEU A 55 39.31 -25.56 -18.88
CA LEU A 55 40.55 -24.78 -18.84
C LEU A 55 41.08 -24.40 -20.23
N SER A 56 40.62 -25.03 -21.31
CA SER A 56 41.00 -24.68 -22.69
C SER A 56 40.36 -23.36 -23.16
N THR A 57 41.18 -22.47 -23.74
CA THR A 57 40.78 -21.17 -24.29
C THR A 57 40.37 -21.22 -25.77
N ASP A 58 40.70 -22.31 -26.48
CA ASP A 58 40.77 -22.33 -27.95
C ASP A 58 39.66 -23.13 -28.67
N SER A 59 38.64 -23.63 -27.94
CA SER A 59 37.53 -24.37 -28.57
C SER A 59 36.22 -23.56 -28.58
N PRO A 60 35.47 -23.54 -29.70
CA PRO A 60 34.17 -22.89 -29.76
C PRO A 60 33.21 -23.48 -28.70
N PRO A 61 32.23 -22.70 -28.20
CA PRO A 61 31.30 -23.16 -27.18
C PRO A 61 30.46 -24.31 -27.74
N ALA A 62 30.86 -25.55 -27.46
CA ALA A 62 30.05 -26.72 -27.78
C ALA A 62 28.74 -26.67 -26.95
N PRO A 63 27.56 -26.90 -27.56
CA PRO A 63 26.27 -26.77 -26.89
C PRO A 63 25.97 -27.99 -26.00
N GLY A 64 26.69 -28.16 -24.88
CA GLY A 64 26.47 -29.26 -23.93
C GLY A 64 26.63 -28.86 -22.45
N PRO A 65 26.05 -29.62 -21.50
CA PRO A 65 26.01 -29.30 -20.05
C PRO A 65 27.33 -29.61 -19.31
N TYR A 66 28.49 -29.35 -19.92
CA TYR A 66 29.80 -29.72 -19.37
C TYR A 66 30.11 -29.05 -18.02
N GLN A 67 29.82 -27.75 -17.90
CA GLN A 67 30.06 -26.98 -16.67
C GLN A 67 29.12 -27.39 -15.54
N GLU A 68 27.88 -27.75 -15.87
CA GLU A 68 26.86 -28.16 -14.90
C GLU A 68 27.13 -29.57 -14.35
N ILE A 69 27.59 -30.49 -15.22
CA ILE A 69 28.03 -31.83 -14.79
C ILE A 69 29.28 -31.72 -13.91
N LEU A 70 30.25 -30.87 -14.28
CA LEU A 70 31.44 -30.66 -13.47
C LEU A 70 31.09 -30.08 -12.10
N ALA A 71 30.24 -29.05 -12.06
CA ALA A 71 29.72 -28.43 -10.83
C ALA A 71 29.11 -29.48 -9.87
N GLN A 72 28.30 -30.41 -10.38
CA GLN A 72 27.70 -31.48 -9.58
C GLN A 72 28.70 -32.54 -9.07
N LEU A 73 29.89 -32.62 -9.69
CA LEU A 73 30.97 -33.53 -9.27
C LEU A 73 31.97 -32.86 -8.31
N VAL A 74 32.00 -31.53 -8.23
CA VAL A 74 32.92 -30.75 -7.35
C VAL A 74 32.82 -31.13 -5.86
N PRO A 75 31.63 -31.33 -5.25
CA PRO A 75 31.53 -31.72 -3.84
C PRO A 75 32.23 -33.05 -3.50
N PHE A 76 32.57 -33.85 -4.52
CA PHE A 76 33.23 -35.15 -4.38
C PHE A 76 34.68 -35.15 -4.91
N ALA A 77 35.24 -33.96 -5.19
CA ALA A 77 36.60 -33.77 -5.67
C ALA A 77 37.64 -34.10 -4.59
N ARG A 78 38.86 -34.47 -5.00
CA ARG A 78 40.00 -34.59 -4.07
C ARG A 78 40.60 -33.21 -3.84
N ALA A 79 41.22 -32.98 -2.68
CA ALA A 79 41.86 -31.70 -2.35
C ALA A 79 42.84 -31.20 -3.44
N LYS A 80 43.65 -32.09 -4.02
CA LYS A 80 44.57 -31.76 -5.14
C LYS A 80 43.87 -31.35 -6.43
N ASP A 81 42.71 -31.94 -6.70
CA ASP A 81 41.92 -31.66 -7.90
C ASP A 81 41.16 -30.33 -7.74
N LEU A 82 40.73 -30.04 -6.50
CA LEU A 82 40.08 -28.79 -6.11
C LEU A 82 41.07 -27.62 -6.12
N SER A 83 42.30 -27.80 -5.61
CA SER A 83 43.33 -26.75 -5.62
C SER A 83 43.72 -26.33 -7.04
N VAL A 84 43.83 -27.28 -7.99
CA VAL A 84 44.11 -26.97 -9.40
C VAL A 84 42.98 -26.14 -10.04
N LEU A 85 41.72 -26.40 -9.66
CA LEU A 85 40.60 -25.58 -10.09
C LEU A 85 40.65 -24.19 -9.44
N MET A 86 40.94 -24.10 -8.15
CA MET A 86 41.06 -22.82 -7.44
C MET A 86 42.18 -21.93 -8.00
N ASP A 87 43.29 -22.50 -8.44
CA ASP A 87 44.41 -21.73 -9.00
C ASP A 87 44.14 -21.22 -10.43
N ARG A 88 43.44 -22.00 -11.25
CA ARG A 88 43.31 -21.75 -12.70
C ARG A 88 41.96 -21.22 -13.15
N LEU A 89 40.90 -21.41 -12.35
CA LEU A 89 39.56 -20.91 -12.67
C LEU A 89 39.45 -19.38 -12.60
N PRO A 90 40.04 -18.67 -11.61
CA PRO A 90 39.87 -17.22 -11.47
C PRO A 90 40.27 -16.40 -12.70
N SER A 91 41.36 -16.77 -13.38
CA SER A 91 41.84 -16.09 -14.61
C SER A 91 40.91 -16.28 -15.81
N LEU A 92 40.16 -17.38 -15.84
CA LEU A 92 39.20 -17.71 -16.89
C LEU A 92 37.82 -17.08 -16.65
N LEU A 93 37.53 -16.71 -15.40
CA LEU A 93 36.32 -16.01 -14.99
C LEU A 93 36.35 -14.51 -15.30
N HIS A 94 37.47 -13.95 -15.77
CA HIS A 94 37.57 -12.53 -16.13
C HIS A 94 36.87 -12.18 -17.46
N THR A 95 36.55 -13.18 -18.29
CA THR A 95 35.98 -12.96 -19.64
C THR A 95 34.45 -13.05 -19.66
N PRO A 96 33.71 -12.11 -20.32
CA PRO A 96 32.25 -12.10 -20.41
C PRO A 96 31.62 -13.39 -20.98
N SER A 97 32.31 -14.04 -21.93
CA SER A 97 31.87 -15.29 -22.57
C SER A 97 31.85 -16.51 -21.64
N SER A 98 32.32 -16.37 -20.40
CA SER A 98 32.50 -17.46 -19.44
C SER A 98 31.38 -17.59 -18.41
N HIS A 99 30.22 -16.94 -18.57
CA HIS A 99 29.14 -16.91 -17.57
C HIS A 99 28.80 -18.29 -16.94
N LYS A 100 28.67 -19.33 -17.77
CA LYS A 100 28.37 -20.69 -17.30
C LYS A 100 29.49 -21.35 -16.47
N ARG A 101 30.72 -20.81 -16.48
CA ARG A 101 31.84 -21.26 -15.63
C ARG A 101 31.66 -20.86 -14.16
N TRP A 102 30.82 -19.85 -13.87
CA TRP A 102 30.52 -19.44 -12.49
C TRP A 102 29.74 -20.51 -11.70
N ILE A 103 29.00 -21.39 -12.37
CA ILE A 103 28.30 -22.53 -11.74
C ILE A 103 29.30 -23.45 -11.02
N VAL A 104 30.49 -23.63 -11.61
CA VAL A 104 31.58 -24.42 -11.01
C VAL A 104 32.17 -23.69 -9.80
N ALA A 105 32.35 -22.37 -9.87
CA ALA A 105 32.83 -21.56 -8.75
C ALA A 105 31.88 -21.59 -7.53
N ASP A 106 30.57 -21.59 -7.78
CA ASP A 106 29.56 -21.70 -6.73
C ASP A 106 29.60 -23.08 -6.07
N SER A 107 29.83 -24.12 -6.86
CA SER A 107 29.97 -25.50 -6.35
C SER A 107 31.27 -25.69 -5.56
N ILE A 108 32.36 -25.00 -5.92
CA ILE A 108 33.60 -24.98 -5.13
C ILE A 108 33.35 -24.26 -3.80
N SER A 109 32.62 -23.13 -3.81
CA SER A 109 32.27 -22.41 -2.58
C SER A 109 31.43 -23.29 -1.64
N ALA A 110 30.45 -24.04 -2.17
CA ALA A 110 29.66 -25.00 -1.39
C ALA A 110 30.50 -26.17 -0.85
N ALA A 111 31.48 -26.65 -1.62
CA ALA A 111 32.39 -27.72 -1.17
C ALA A 111 33.34 -27.26 -0.06
N LEU A 112 33.65 -25.96 0.01
CA LEU A 112 34.54 -25.34 1.00
C LEU A 112 33.81 -24.86 2.26
N GLU A 113 32.50 -25.07 2.42
CA GLU A 113 31.75 -24.66 3.62
C GLU A 113 32.31 -25.28 4.93
N GLY A 114 33.02 -26.41 4.84
CA GLY A 114 33.68 -27.05 5.97
C GLY A 114 34.98 -26.38 6.46
N SER A 115 35.58 -25.46 5.70
CA SER A 115 36.85 -24.79 6.03
C SER A 115 36.74 -23.26 5.88
N ALA A 116 36.48 -22.56 6.99
CA ALA A 116 36.22 -21.12 6.99
C ALA A 116 37.37 -20.27 6.40
N GLU A 117 38.62 -20.64 6.63
CA GLU A 117 39.80 -19.91 6.13
C GLU A 117 39.97 -20.06 4.60
N GLU A 118 39.86 -21.29 4.09
CA GLU A 118 39.96 -21.58 2.66
C GLU A 118 38.78 -20.99 1.88
N LEU A 119 37.59 -21.03 2.47
CA LEU A 119 36.40 -20.39 1.91
C LEU A 119 36.55 -18.86 1.83
N CYS A 120 37.12 -18.24 2.87
CA CYS A 120 37.38 -16.80 2.88
C CYS A 120 38.41 -16.41 1.82
N ALA A 121 39.53 -17.14 1.72
CA ALA A 121 40.53 -16.93 0.68
C ALA A 121 39.94 -17.12 -0.73
N TRP A 122 39.15 -18.17 -0.93
CA TRP A 122 38.45 -18.42 -2.19
C TRP A 122 37.48 -17.28 -2.56
N ARG A 123 36.65 -16.84 -1.61
CA ARG A 123 35.74 -15.71 -1.82
C ARG A 123 36.47 -14.43 -2.18
N ARG A 124 37.65 -14.15 -1.61
CA ARG A 124 38.49 -12.99 -2.01
C ARG A 124 38.91 -13.08 -3.47
N THR A 125 39.38 -14.24 -3.91
CA THR A 125 39.74 -14.45 -5.33
C THR A 125 38.54 -14.34 -6.26
N LEU A 126 37.37 -14.82 -5.83
CA LEU A 126 36.13 -14.68 -6.60
C LEU A 126 35.66 -13.23 -6.67
N LEU A 127 35.81 -12.46 -5.60
CA LEU A 127 35.48 -11.04 -5.58
C LEU A 127 36.35 -10.26 -6.56
N GLU A 128 37.66 -10.49 -6.55
CA GLU A 128 38.59 -9.89 -7.52
C GLU A 128 38.21 -10.25 -8.97
N SER A 129 37.94 -11.54 -9.23
CA SER A 129 37.48 -11.98 -10.55
C SER A 129 36.13 -11.40 -10.96
N CYS A 130 35.20 -11.23 -10.02
CA CYS A 130 33.89 -10.63 -10.25
C CYS A 130 34.00 -9.14 -10.64
N VAL A 131 34.82 -8.38 -9.90
CA VAL A 131 35.06 -6.96 -10.19
C VAL A 131 35.75 -6.80 -11.55
N LYS A 132 36.76 -7.62 -11.85
CA LYS A 132 37.45 -7.59 -13.16
C LYS A 132 36.51 -7.96 -14.30
N TRP A 133 35.67 -8.97 -14.13
CA TRP A 133 34.65 -9.34 -15.12
C TRP A 133 33.69 -8.17 -15.41
N LEU A 134 33.19 -7.51 -14.36
CA LEU A 134 32.29 -6.35 -14.51
C LEU A 134 32.98 -5.17 -15.22
N ILE A 135 34.25 -4.88 -14.87
CA ILE A 135 35.04 -3.85 -15.57
C ILE A 135 35.19 -4.18 -17.06
N VAL A 136 35.48 -5.43 -17.40
CA VAL A 136 35.63 -5.84 -18.81
C VAL A 136 34.28 -5.78 -19.53
N SER A 137 33.20 -6.23 -18.90
CA SER A 137 31.84 -6.17 -19.48
C SER A 137 31.41 -4.73 -19.76
N PHE A 138 31.60 -3.83 -18.79
CA PHE A 138 31.23 -2.41 -18.93
C PHE A 138 32.03 -1.67 -19.99
N ASN A 139 33.29 -2.07 -20.24
CA ASN A 139 34.11 -1.53 -21.33
C ASN A 139 33.73 -2.09 -22.71
N GLY A 140 33.03 -3.23 -22.78
CA GLY A 140 32.40 -3.70 -24.01
C GLY A 140 31.24 -2.77 -24.36
N GLY A 141 31.28 -2.13 -25.53
CA GLY A 141 30.32 -1.09 -25.94
C GLY A 141 28.84 -1.48 -25.82
N GLN A 142 27.95 -0.47 -25.83
CA GLN A 142 26.48 -0.62 -25.76
C GLN A 142 26.00 -1.78 -26.62
N LYS A 143 25.43 -2.81 -25.98
CA LYS A 143 24.74 -3.89 -26.66
C LYS A 143 23.29 -3.86 -26.21
N ASP A 144 22.41 -3.56 -27.15
CA ASP A 144 20.95 -3.71 -27.05
C ASP A 144 20.53 -5.20 -27.02
N ASP A 145 21.34 -6.07 -26.39
CA ASP A 145 21.11 -7.51 -26.29
C ASP A 145 20.72 -7.83 -24.84
N ASP A 146 19.42 -8.03 -24.59
CA ASP A 146 18.81 -8.24 -23.26
C ASP A 146 19.56 -9.30 -22.42
N ASN A 147 20.09 -10.33 -23.09
CA ASN A 147 20.84 -11.41 -22.44
C ASN A 147 22.14 -10.92 -21.78
N THR A 148 22.80 -9.90 -22.34
CA THR A 148 24.01 -9.33 -21.75
C THR A 148 23.72 -8.49 -20.51
N GLN A 149 22.62 -7.73 -20.53
CA GLN A 149 22.18 -6.95 -19.37
C GLN A 149 21.77 -7.86 -18.21
N ASP A 150 21.09 -8.96 -18.49
CA ASP A 150 20.70 -9.91 -17.45
C ASP A 150 21.90 -10.62 -16.83
N GLN A 151 22.94 -10.92 -17.61
CA GLN A 151 24.21 -11.42 -17.09
C GLN A 151 24.91 -10.39 -16.19
N GLU A 152 24.93 -9.11 -16.58
CA GLU A 152 25.47 -8.03 -15.75
C GLU A 152 24.70 -7.89 -14.43
N LYS A 153 23.36 -7.94 -14.46
CA LYS A 153 22.52 -7.89 -13.24
C LYS A 153 22.85 -9.03 -12.28
N GLN A 154 22.99 -10.26 -12.78
CA GLN A 154 23.35 -11.42 -11.96
C GLN A 154 24.74 -11.27 -11.34
N MET A 155 25.70 -10.74 -12.10
CA MET A 155 27.06 -10.50 -11.61
C MET A 155 27.12 -9.37 -10.58
N LEU A 156 26.30 -8.33 -10.73
CA LEU A 156 26.15 -7.26 -9.72
C LEU A 156 25.52 -7.78 -8.41
N LEU A 157 24.52 -8.66 -8.51
CA LEU A 157 23.96 -9.33 -7.32
C LEU A 157 25.02 -10.18 -6.61
N ARG A 158 25.84 -10.91 -7.38
CA ARG A 158 26.98 -11.69 -6.86
C ARG A 158 28.04 -10.80 -6.21
N LEU A 159 28.31 -9.63 -6.78
CA LEU A 159 29.21 -8.66 -6.16
C LEU A 159 28.71 -8.26 -4.76
N ASN A 160 27.43 -7.93 -4.62
CA ASN A 160 26.85 -7.58 -3.32
C ASN A 160 26.98 -8.72 -2.31
N THR A 161 26.69 -9.97 -2.69
CA THR A 161 26.80 -11.10 -1.76
C THR A 161 28.24 -11.35 -1.30
N LEU A 162 29.22 -11.23 -2.21
CA LEU A 162 30.63 -11.37 -1.87
C LEU A 162 31.14 -10.21 -1.00
N LEU A 163 30.69 -8.98 -1.27
CA LEU A 163 31.03 -7.80 -0.44
C LEU A 163 30.48 -7.93 0.98
N HIS A 164 29.23 -8.36 1.15
CA HIS A 164 28.65 -8.60 2.47
C HIS A 164 29.39 -9.70 3.24
N ALA A 165 29.93 -10.70 2.56
CA ALA A 165 30.65 -11.81 3.19
C ALA A 165 32.09 -11.45 3.62
N LEU A 166 32.74 -10.50 2.94
CA LEU A 166 34.17 -10.21 3.14
C LEU A 166 34.47 -8.83 3.74
N ASN A 167 33.63 -7.82 3.45
CA ASN A 167 33.85 -6.41 3.80
C ASN A 167 35.25 -5.86 3.40
N GLU A 168 35.85 -6.41 2.34
CA GLU A 168 37.18 -6.05 1.86
C GLU A 168 37.16 -5.98 0.33
N VAL A 169 37.88 -5.03 -0.28
CA VAL A 169 38.07 -4.92 -1.73
C VAL A 169 39.46 -4.34 -2.01
N ASP A 170 40.11 -4.79 -3.09
CA ASP A 170 41.31 -4.13 -3.60
C ASP A 170 41.00 -2.66 -4.01
N PRO A 171 41.73 -1.65 -3.49
CA PRO A 171 41.43 -0.26 -3.79
C PRO A 171 41.57 0.12 -5.27
N GLY A 172 42.51 -0.49 -5.99
CA GLY A 172 42.75 -0.22 -7.41
C GLY A 172 41.62 -0.75 -8.28
N ASP A 173 41.17 -1.96 -8.00
CA ASP A 173 40.03 -2.57 -8.70
C ASP A 173 38.71 -1.87 -8.34
N TRP A 174 38.51 -1.46 -7.08
CA TRP A 174 37.36 -0.65 -6.67
C TRP A 174 37.31 0.69 -7.42
N GLN A 175 38.43 1.42 -7.50
CA GLN A 175 38.49 2.69 -8.23
C GLN A 175 38.15 2.51 -9.72
N LYS A 176 38.69 1.48 -10.37
CA LYS A 176 38.40 1.18 -11.78
C LYS A 176 36.94 0.79 -11.98
N PHE A 177 36.36 0.02 -11.06
CA PHE A 177 34.96 -0.38 -11.09
C PHE A 177 34.03 0.84 -11.02
N VAL A 178 34.20 1.71 -10.01
CA VAL A 178 33.40 2.93 -9.85
C VAL A 178 33.52 3.82 -11.09
N LYS A 179 34.75 4.05 -11.58
CA LYS A 179 34.98 4.89 -12.77
C LYS A 179 34.36 4.31 -14.05
N THR A 180 34.50 3.02 -14.27
CA THR A 180 34.00 2.36 -15.49
C THR A 180 32.48 2.24 -15.45
N GLY A 181 31.91 1.85 -14.31
CA GLY A 181 30.47 1.74 -14.12
C GLY A 181 29.77 3.09 -14.23
N LEU A 182 30.28 4.15 -13.59
CA LEU A 182 29.70 5.48 -13.74
C LEU A 182 29.81 6.04 -15.16
N LYS A 183 30.83 5.64 -15.92
CA LYS A 183 31.02 6.07 -17.31
C LYS A 183 30.05 5.38 -18.29
N PHE A 184 29.77 4.09 -18.10
CA PHE A 184 29.06 3.28 -19.11
C PHE A 184 27.70 2.72 -18.66
N ARG A 185 27.40 2.73 -17.36
CA ARG A 185 26.18 2.16 -16.74
C ARG A 185 25.49 3.15 -15.80
N TYR A 186 25.66 4.45 -16.05
CA TYR A 186 25.07 5.52 -15.22
C TYR A 186 23.53 5.41 -15.10
N GLN A 187 22.86 4.96 -16.16
CA GLN A 187 21.39 4.79 -16.19
C GLN A 187 20.93 3.38 -15.79
N ASP A 188 21.84 2.47 -15.41
CA ASP A 188 21.45 1.14 -14.93
C ASP A 188 21.12 1.20 -13.43
N ARG A 189 19.84 0.96 -13.11
CA ARG A 189 19.31 0.87 -11.73
C ARG A 189 20.08 -0.15 -10.89
N THR A 190 20.41 -1.30 -11.47
CA THR A 190 21.03 -2.41 -10.72
C THR A 190 22.45 -2.04 -10.32
N PHE A 191 23.19 -1.43 -11.23
CA PHE A 191 24.51 -0.87 -10.95
C PHE A 191 24.45 0.20 -9.85
N LEU A 192 23.57 1.20 -9.94
CA LEU A 192 23.46 2.27 -8.93
C LEU A 192 23.12 1.73 -7.54
N LYS A 193 22.20 0.77 -7.43
CA LYS A 193 21.86 0.10 -6.15
C LYS A 193 23.02 -0.72 -5.58
N THR A 194 23.76 -1.39 -6.44
CA THR A 194 24.97 -2.15 -6.06
C THR A 194 26.06 -1.20 -5.58
N LEU A 195 26.25 -0.06 -6.25
CA LEU A 195 27.17 0.98 -5.81
C LEU A 195 26.76 1.57 -4.45
N LEU A 196 25.46 1.83 -4.25
CA LEU A 196 24.90 2.31 -2.98
C LEU A 196 25.22 1.36 -1.82
N THR A 197 24.84 0.10 -1.95
CA THR A 197 25.07 -0.94 -0.93
C THR A 197 26.57 -1.15 -0.66
N ALA A 198 27.39 -1.18 -1.71
CA ALA A 198 28.84 -1.26 -1.57
C ALA A 198 29.45 -0.04 -0.87
N ILE A 199 28.96 1.19 -1.14
CA ILE A 199 29.42 2.39 -0.42
C ILE A 199 29.05 2.31 1.06
N GLN A 200 27.82 1.88 1.38
CA GLN A 200 27.35 1.72 2.76
C GLN A 200 28.22 0.77 3.57
N LEU A 201 28.64 -0.36 2.96
CA LEU A 201 29.52 -1.34 3.57
C LEU A 201 30.97 -0.84 3.68
N LEU A 202 31.57 -0.43 2.56
CA LEU A 202 33.01 -0.18 2.47
C LEU A 202 33.45 1.14 3.12
N TYR A 203 32.57 2.14 3.19
CA TYR A 203 32.85 3.44 3.81
C TYR A 203 32.19 3.62 5.18
N GLY A 204 31.51 2.59 5.69
CA GLY A 204 30.96 2.56 7.03
C GLY A 204 32.02 2.77 8.12
N PRO A 205 31.63 3.21 9.33
CA PRO A 205 32.57 3.52 10.42
C PRO A 205 33.40 2.31 10.86
N GLU A 206 32.89 1.09 10.68
CA GLU A 206 33.54 -0.17 11.07
C GLU A 206 34.52 -0.71 10.01
N SER A 207 34.59 -0.10 8.82
CA SER A 207 35.44 -0.58 7.72
C SER A 207 36.91 -0.15 7.88
N SER A 208 37.81 -1.13 7.89
CA SER A 208 39.27 -0.92 7.93
C SER A 208 39.86 -0.43 6.60
N VAL A 209 39.12 -0.55 5.49
CA VAL A 209 39.59 -0.23 4.13
C VAL A 209 39.29 1.23 3.74
N ARG A 210 38.39 1.90 4.47
CA ARG A 210 37.88 3.26 4.18
C ARG A 210 38.95 4.29 3.77
N THR A 211 40.10 4.32 4.45
CA THR A 211 41.16 5.31 4.18
C THR A 211 41.99 5.02 2.94
N LYS A 212 41.97 3.78 2.44
CA LYS A 212 42.75 3.33 1.28
C LYS A 212 41.96 3.44 -0.03
N LEU A 213 40.63 3.53 0.04
CA LEU A 213 39.76 3.66 -1.12
C LEU A 213 39.77 5.08 -1.67
N ILE A 214 39.21 5.24 -2.88
CA ILE A 214 38.97 6.55 -3.48
C ILE A 214 38.14 7.42 -2.54
N GLN A 215 38.51 8.70 -2.38
CA GLN A 215 37.82 9.59 -1.46
C GLN A 215 36.36 9.84 -1.90
N LEU A 216 35.41 9.79 -0.96
CA LEU A 216 33.99 10.03 -1.23
C LEU A 216 33.70 11.36 -1.96
N PRO A 217 34.39 12.48 -1.69
CA PRO A 217 34.24 13.70 -2.49
C PRO A 217 34.51 13.51 -3.99
N VAL A 218 35.45 12.64 -4.35
CA VAL A 218 35.76 12.34 -5.76
C VAL A 218 34.63 11.51 -6.38
N VAL A 219 34.09 10.54 -5.65
CA VAL A 219 32.92 9.74 -6.09
C VAL A 219 31.70 10.65 -6.27
N HIS A 220 31.45 11.55 -5.31
CA HIS A 220 30.39 12.56 -5.40
C HIS A 220 30.56 13.45 -6.63
N MET A 221 31.77 13.95 -6.88
CA MET A 221 32.08 14.75 -8.06
C MET A 221 31.82 13.98 -9.36
N MET A 222 32.21 12.71 -9.44
CA MET A 222 31.99 11.85 -10.61
C MET A 222 30.50 11.60 -10.88
N LEU A 223 29.67 11.57 -9.84
CA LEU A 223 28.20 11.46 -9.96
C LEU A 223 27.60 12.77 -10.48
N MET A 224 27.89 13.88 -9.81
CA MET A 224 27.24 15.18 -10.06
C MET A 224 27.69 15.85 -11.36
N GLN A 225 28.94 15.66 -11.77
CA GLN A 225 29.49 16.25 -12.99
C GLN A 225 29.32 15.36 -14.23
N HIS A 226 28.63 14.22 -14.09
CA HIS A 226 28.36 13.33 -15.22
C HIS A 226 27.43 14.03 -16.24
N SER A 227 27.68 13.83 -17.54
CA SER A 227 26.88 14.47 -18.60
C SER A 227 25.39 14.08 -18.55
N LEU A 228 25.09 12.86 -18.06
CA LEU A 228 23.73 12.36 -17.86
C LEU A 228 23.12 12.72 -16.50
N PHE A 229 23.83 13.40 -15.60
CA PHE A 229 23.31 13.74 -14.27
C PHE A 229 22.05 14.62 -14.36
N LEU A 230 22.13 15.79 -15.01
CA LEU A 230 20.99 16.70 -15.15
C LEU A 230 19.84 16.09 -15.97
N PRO A 231 20.09 15.43 -17.13
CA PRO A 231 19.03 14.74 -17.88
C PRO A 231 18.31 13.65 -17.09
N THR A 232 19.03 12.87 -16.26
CA THR A 232 18.41 11.82 -15.44
C THR A 232 17.65 12.40 -14.25
N LEU A 233 18.19 13.44 -13.59
CA LEU A 233 17.59 14.00 -12.39
C LEU A 233 16.41 14.95 -12.66
N LEU A 234 16.47 15.76 -13.74
CA LEU A 234 15.45 16.76 -14.07
C LEU A 234 14.40 16.27 -15.08
N LYS A 235 14.42 14.99 -15.45
CA LYS A 235 13.40 14.41 -16.34
C LYS A 235 12.02 14.54 -15.65
N SER A 236 11.04 15.04 -16.39
CA SER A 236 9.66 15.15 -15.91
C SER A 236 9.06 13.78 -15.70
N ASP A 237 8.36 13.58 -14.58
CA ASP A 237 7.68 12.35 -14.20
C ASP A 237 6.37 12.16 -15.01
N GLY A 238 6.50 12.14 -16.34
CA GLY A 238 5.40 11.77 -17.24
C GLY A 238 5.36 10.25 -17.40
N GLU A 239 4.35 9.63 -16.76
CA GLU A 239 4.06 8.18 -16.70
C GLU A 239 5.18 7.33 -16.06
N GLU A 240 4.80 6.24 -15.36
CA GLU A 240 5.67 5.31 -14.64
C GLU A 240 6.69 4.63 -15.57
N SER A 241 7.72 5.38 -15.96
CA SER A 241 8.81 4.88 -16.78
C SER A 241 9.87 4.20 -15.90
N PRO A 242 10.60 3.21 -16.42
CA PRO A 242 11.75 2.60 -15.72
C PRO A 242 12.81 3.63 -15.27
N ASP A 243 12.75 4.86 -15.80
CA ASP A 243 13.64 5.97 -15.48
C ASP A 243 13.39 6.59 -14.08
N SER A 244 12.15 6.53 -13.56
CA SER A 244 11.85 7.02 -12.19
C SER A 244 12.64 6.25 -11.13
N GLN A 245 12.81 4.94 -11.36
CA GLN A 245 13.57 4.08 -10.45
C GLN A 245 15.09 4.34 -10.47
N VAL A 246 15.61 4.87 -11.59
CA VAL A 246 17.02 5.29 -11.72
C VAL A 246 17.25 6.60 -10.98
N LYS A 247 16.32 7.56 -11.13
CA LYS A 247 16.31 8.83 -10.39
C LYS A 247 16.28 8.58 -8.88
N GLU A 248 15.44 7.64 -8.42
CA GLU A 248 15.38 7.22 -7.02
C GLU A 248 16.72 6.66 -6.51
N ALA A 249 17.33 5.73 -7.25
CA ALA A 249 18.62 5.14 -6.87
C ALA A 249 19.75 6.18 -6.83
N LEU A 250 19.72 7.16 -7.74
CA LEU A 250 20.68 8.26 -7.75
C LEU A 250 20.52 9.18 -6.53
N VAL A 251 19.29 9.51 -6.15
CA VAL A 251 19.02 10.31 -4.94
C VAL A 251 19.44 9.58 -3.67
N ASP A 252 19.17 8.27 -3.56
CA ASP A 252 19.62 7.43 -2.43
C ASP A 252 21.14 7.43 -2.28
N LEU A 253 21.84 7.35 -3.42
CA LEU A 253 23.30 7.40 -3.46
C LEU A 253 23.84 8.76 -3.00
N MET A 254 23.23 9.86 -3.48
CA MET A 254 23.59 11.22 -3.05
C MET A 254 23.37 11.41 -1.55
N LEU A 255 22.22 10.98 -1.03
CA LEU A 255 21.88 11.06 0.39
C LEU A 255 22.89 10.31 1.25
N THR A 256 23.20 9.06 0.89
CA THR A 256 24.19 8.25 1.61
C THR A 256 25.58 8.90 1.62
N VAL A 257 26.02 9.43 0.46
CA VAL A 257 27.34 10.08 0.38
C VAL A 257 27.40 11.36 1.21
N VAL A 258 26.31 12.14 1.26
CA VAL A 258 26.22 13.36 2.07
C VAL A 258 26.19 13.07 3.56
N GLU A 259 25.48 12.02 3.99
CA GLU A 259 25.46 11.58 5.39
C GLU A 259 26.83 11.07 5.84
N MET A 260 27.55 10.35 5.00
CA MET A 260 28.90 9.84 5.30
C MET A 260 30.01 10.89 5.20
N CYS A 261 29.85 11.88 4.31
CA CYS A 261 30.84 12.91 4.04
C CYS A 261 30.18 14.28 3.85
N PRO A 262 29.78 14.96 4.95
CA PRO A 262 29.12 16.27 4.91
C PRO A 262 29.84 17.37 4.11
N SER A 263 31.16 17.28 3.96
CA SER A 263 31.98 18.27 3.24
C SER A 263 31.68 18.40 1.75
N VAL A 264 30.91 17.47 1.16
CA VAL A 264 30.54 17.52 -0.27
C VAL A 264 29.38 18.48 -0.57
N CYS A 265 28.74 19.04 0.46
CA CYS A 265 27.60 19.93 0.29
C CYS A 265 28.02 21.29 -0.27
N GLU A 266 27.70 21.56 -1.53
CA GLU A 266 27.90 22.87 -2.17
C GLU A 266 26.58 23.56 -2.49
N SER A 267 26.57 24.90 -2.49
CA SER A 267 25.38 25.70 -2.80
C SER A 267 24.87 25.52 -4.24
N SER A 268 25.75 25.11 -5.16
CA SER A 268 25.43 24.83 -6.56
C SER A 268 24.46 23.65 -6.70
N HIS A 269 24.59 22.63 -5.86
CA HIS A 269 23.75 21.43 -5.89
C HIS A 269 22.32 21.71 -5.43
N PHE A 270 22.17 22.61 -4.46
CA PHE A 270 20.88 22.91 -3.85
C PHE A 270 19.84 23.40 -4.88
N ALA A 271 20.25 24.27 -5.82
CA ALA A 271 19.38 24.74 -6.90
C ALA A 271 18.91 23.61 -7.84
N VAL A 272 19.79 22.64 -8.12
CA VAL A 272 19.47 21.50 -8.99
C VAL A 272 18.51 20.54 -8.28
N LEU A 273 18.72 20.30 -6.99
CA LEU A 273 17.84 19.46 -6.18
C LEU A 273 16.43 20.06 -6.08
N LEU A 274 16.31 21.37 -5.89
CA LEU A 274 15.02 22.06 -5.96
C LEU A 274 14.37 21.93 -7.34
N GLY A 275 15.16 21.94 -8.41
CA GLY A 275 14.67 21.71 -9.77
C GLY A 275 14.10 20.30 -10.00
N ALA A 276 14.62 19.31 -9.28
CA ALA A 276 14.18 17.93 -9.35
C ALA A 276 12.98 17.62 -8.44
N TYR A 277 12.72 18.51 -7.48
CA TYR A 277 11.70 18.35 -6.44
C TYR A 277 10.33 18.83 -6.91
N GLY A 278 9.31 17.99 -6.82
CA GLY A 278 7.93 18.29 -7.20
C GLY A 278 7.05 18.85 -6.07
N ALA A 279 7.57 18.98 -4.85
CA ALA A 279 6.82 19.32 -3.64
C ALA A 279 5.73 18.30 -3.26
N THR A 280 5.89 17.03 -3.64
CA THR A 280 4.88 15.98 -3.51
C THR A 280 5.16 15.01 -2.36
N LEU A 281 4.18 14.19 -1.97
CA LEU A 281 4.36 13.07 -1.04
C LEU A 281 4.91 11.80 -1.70
N SER A 282 5.35 11.86 -2.96
CA SER A 282 5.99 10.71 -3.60
C SER A 282 7.25 10.27 -2.85
N VAL A 283 7.55 8.97 -2.91
CA VAL A 283 8.74 8.39 -2.25
C VAL A 283 10.01 9.15 -2.64
N LEU A 284 10.11 9.51 -3.92
CA LEU A 284 11.24 10.25 -4.48
C LEU A 284 11.35 11.66 -3.91
N ASP A 285 10.27 12.43 -3.91
CA ASP A 285 10.27 13.78 -3.36
C ASP A 285 10.53 13.79 -1.86
N GLN A 286 9.99 12.82 -1.12
CA GLN A 286 10.32 12.68 0.30
C GLN A 286 11.83 12.46 0.52
N LYS A 287 12.49 11.66 -0.33
CA LYS A 287 13.95 11.46 -0.30
C LYS A 287 14.72 12.73 -0.67
N ILE A 288 14.27 13.46 -1.69
CA ILE A 288 14.87 14.75 -2.07
C ILE A 288 14.73 15.77 -0.92
N LEU A 289 13.59 15.80 -0.23
CA LEU A 289 13.39 16.67 0.94
C LEU A 289 14.33 16.30 2.09
N LEU A 290 14.55 15.01 2.35
CA LEU A 290 15.55 14.56 3.33
C LEU A 290 16.96 15.02 2.95
N LEU A 291 17.30 14.93 1.67
CA LEU A 291 18.58 15.41 1.15
C LEU A 291 18.73 16.93 1.30
N LEU A 292 17.71 17.72 0.96
CA LEU A 292 17.72 19.17 1.17
C LEU A 292 17.92 19.53 2.65
N ARG A 293 17.27 18.80 3.56
CA ARG A 293 17.47 18.96 5.02
C ARG A 293 18.88 18.57 5.47
N ALA A 294 19.48 17.55 4.87
CA ALA A 294 20.87 17.19 5.16
C ALA A 294 21.84 18.31 4.76
N TYR A 295 21.60 18.95 3.61
CA TYR A 295 22.36 20.14 3.18
C TYR A 295 22.22 21.30 4.19
N GLU A 296 21.01 21.56 4.67
CA GLU A 296 20.74 22.59 5.69
C GLU A 296 21.44 22.28 7.03
N ARG A 297 21.32 21.05 7.53
CA ARG A 297 22.00 20.58 8.76
C ARG A 297 23.51 20.74 8.69
N ASN A 298 24.08 20.60 7.49
CA ASN A 298 25.50 20.78 7.21
C ASN A 298 25.91 22.26 7.02
N LYS A 299 25.13 23.19 7.59
CA LYS A 299 25.40 24.65 7.66
C LYS A 299 25.46 25.35 6.30
N LEU A 300 24.82 24.80 5.28
CA LEU A 300 24.70 25.48 4.00
C LEU A 300 23.77 26.70 4.17
N SER A 301 24.28 27.88 3.84
CA SER A 301 23.51 29.11 3.97
C SER A 301 22.37 29.15 2.95
N LEU A 302 21.13 29.05 3.46
CA LEU A 302 19.91 29.19 2.66
C LEU A 302 19.57 30.66 2.32
N ILE A 303 20.44 31.61 2.66
CA ILE A 303 20.19 33.06 2.42
C ILE A 303 19.98 33.35 0.93
N ASN A 304 20.69 32.65 0.04
CA ASN A 304 20.54 32.80 -1.42
C ASN A 304 19.30 32.07 -1.97
N PHE A 305 18.60 31.30 -1.12
CA PHE A 305 17.43 30.48 -1.45
C PHE A 305 16.21 30.83 -0.58
N ARG A 306 16.20 32.03 0.03
CA ARG A 306 15.13 32.49 0.94
C ARG A 306 13.72 32.35 0.37
N VAL A 307 13.59 32.48 -0.94
CA VAL A 307 12.37 32.17 -1.67
C VAL A 307 12.60 30.87 -2.44
N LEU A 308 12.07 29.77 -1.91
CA LEU A 308 12.22 28.44 -2.49
C LEU A 308 11.22 28.26 -3.63
N LEU A 309 11.70 28.39 -4.87
CA LEU A 309 11.03 27.82 -6.04
C LEU A 309 11.39 26.33 -6.13
N TRP A 310 10.50 25.52 -6.69
CA TRP A 310 10.72 24.08 -6.92
C TRP A 310 10.34 23.69 -8.35
N GLY A 311 10.73 22.49 -8.76
CA GLY A 311 10.44 21.93 -10.08
C GLY A 311 11.01 22.78 -11.23
N PRO A 312 10.34 22.79 -12.40
CA PRO A 312 10.80 23.55 -13.56
C PRO A 312 11.05 25.04 -13.30
N ALA A 313 10.23 25.66 -12.43
CA ALA A 313 10.39 27.08 -12.07
C ALA A 313 11.72 27.36 -11.35
N ALA A 314 12.20 26.44 -10.52
CA ALA A 314 13.52 26.57 -9.88
C ALA A 314 14.66 26.52 -10.90
N VAL A 315 14.53 25.65 -11.93
CA VAL A 315 15.52 25.52 -13.00
C VAL A 315 15.59 26.78 -13.85
N GLU A 316 14.44 27.34 -14.24
CA GLU A 316 14.37 28.58 -15.01
C GLU A 316 14.89 29.78 -14.21
N HIS A 317 14.55 29.85 -12.92
CA HIS A 317 15.06 30.88 -12.03
C HIS A 317 16.60 30.79 -11.88
N HIS A 318 17.14 29.59 -11.74
CA HIS A 318 18.60 29.43 -11.66
C HIS A 318 19.30 29.80 -12.97
N LYS A 319 18.72 29.41 -14.12
CA LYS A 319 19.24 29.78 -15.45
C LYS A 319 19.29 31.29 -15.64
N THR A 320 18.22 31.99 -15.27
CA THR A 320 18.12 33.46 -15.36
C THR A 320 19.06 34.16 -14.38
N CYS A 321 19.22 33.67 -13.15
CA CYS A 321 20.21 34.18 -12.19
C CYS A 321 21.66 34.05 -12.68
N ARG A 322 21.95 33.00 -13.48
CA ARG A 322 23.30 32.78 -14.02
C ARG A 322 23.55 33.64 -15.25
N SER A 323 22.54 33.90 -16.08
CA SER A 323 22.68 34.72 -17.30
C SER A 323 22.60 36.23 -17.02
N LEU A 324 21.75 36.63 -16.06
CA LEU A 324 21.59 38.01 -15.62
C LEU A 324 22.49 38.25 -14.40
N GLY A 325 23.34 39.26 -14.44
CA GLY A 325 24.15 39.64 -13.27
C GLY A 325 23.27 40.08 -12.09
N ARG A 326 23.81 40.05 -10.86
CA ARG A 326 23.09 40.38 -9.60
C ARG A 326 22.33 41.71 -9.61
N SER A 327 22.69 42.65 -10.48
CA SER A 327 22.06 43.98 -10.60
C SER A 327 20.82 44.03 -11.49
N LEU A 328 20.63 43.05 -12.38
CA LEU A 328 19.47 42.96 -13.31
C LEU A 328 18.45 41.92 -12.85
N TRP A 329 18.82 41.12 -11.86
CA TRP A 329 17.97 40.09 -11.28
C TRP A 329 16.93 40.70 -10.34
N GLN A 330 15.69 40.24 -10.46
CA GLN A 330 14.60 40.56 -9.53
C GLN A 330 14.20 39.28 -8.79
N GLN A 331 14.02 39.41 -7.48
CA GLN A 331 13.52 38.32 -6.67
C GLN A 331 12.06 38.03 -7.03
N PRO A 332 11.66 36.75 -7.21
CA PRO A 332 10.27 36.40 -7.48
C PRO A 332 9.37 36.88 -6.34
N SER A 333 8.18 37.40 -6.70
CA SER A 333 7.22 37.87 -5.72
C SER A 333 6.53 36.70 -5.01
N VAL A 334 5.95 36.93 -3.83
CA VAL A 334 5.15 35.92 -3.12
C VAL A 334 4.02 35.39 -4.01
N GLY A 335 3.40 36.28 -4.80
CA GLY A 335 2.35 35.91 -5.75
C GLY A 335 2.82 34.94 -6.84
N ASP A 336 4.04 35.09 -7.35
CA ASP A 336 4.58 34.22 -8.41
C ASP A 336 4.80 32.79 -7.90
N ILE A 337 5.19 32.65 -6.63
CA ILE A 337 5.41 31.34 -5.99
C ILE A 337 4.06 30.66 -5.73
N LEU A 338 3.06 31.41 -5.25
CA LEU A 338 1.72 30.89 -5.03
C LEU A 338 1.06 30.43 -6.34
N CYS A 339 1.40 31.04 -7.48
CA CYS A 339 0.95 30.58 -8.80
C CYS A 339 1.52 29.21 -9.21
N LEU A 340 2.56 28.70 -8.55
CA LEU A 340 3.08 27.35 -8.79
C LEU A 340 2.20 26.26 -8.16
N LEU A 341 1.29 26.64 -7.25
CA LEU A 341 0.39 25.70 -6.58
C LEU A 341 -0.81 25.44 -7.48
N ASP A 342 -1.02 24.17 -7.81
CA ASP A 342 -2.22 23.72 -8.50
C ASP A 342 -3.40 23.67 -7.51
N ARG A 343 -4.49 24.35 -7.85
CA ARG A 343 -5.65 24.52 -6.97
C ARG A 343 -6.36 23.20 -6.68
N ASP A 344 -6.51 22.34 -7.69
CA ASP A 344 -7.23 21.08 -7.55
C ASP A 344 -6.40 20.10 -6.72
N ARG A 345 -5.10 20.04 -6.97
CA ARG A 345 -4.15 19.26 -6.19
C ARG A 345 -4.05 19.73 -4.74
N MET A 346 -4.07 21.04 -4.49
CA MET A 346 -4.16 21.60 -3.14
C MET A 346 -5.45 21.15 -2.43
N MET A 347 -6.58 21.17 -3.13
CA MET A 347 -7.84 20.68 -2.58
C MET A 347 -7.79 19.17 -2.27
N GLN A 348 -7.22 18.36 -3.17
CA GLN A 348 -7.01 16.93 -2.92
C GLN A 348 -6.10 16.68 -1.72
N THR A 349 -5.04 17.50 -1.56
CA THR A 349 -4.12 17.44 -0.42
C THR A 349 -4.83 17.78 0.90
N ILE A 350 -5.75 18.75 0.89
CA ILE A 350 -6.57 19.09 2.06
C ILE A 350 -7.53 17.95 2.41
N LEU A 351 -8.24 17.40 1.42
CA LEU A 351 -9.19 16.30 1.62
C LEU A 351 -8.50 15.04 2.17
N HIS A 352 -7.29 14.75 1.69
CA HIS A 352 -6.52 13.57 2.05
C HIS A 352 -5.33 13.88 2.97
N PHE A 353 -5.37 14.97 3.73
CA PHE A 353 -4.24 15.46 4.52
C PHE A 353 -3.60 14.36 5.40
N PRO A 354 -2.28 14.16 5.38
CA PRO A 354 -1.64 13.07 6.11
C PRO A 354 -1.48 13.40 7.61
N GLN A 355 -2.53 13.19 8.41
CA GLN A 355 -2.57 13.59 9.83
C GLN A 355 -1.45 12.96 10.70
N ASN A 356 -0.90 11.82 10.28
CA ASN A 356 0.16 11.09 10.99
C ASN A 356 1.58 11.44 10.50
N ARG A 357 1.70 12.28 9.46
CA ARG A 357 3.01 12.73 8.96
C ARG A 357 3.62 13.71 9.97
N ARG A 358 4.84 13.43 10.41
CA ARG A 358 5.61 14.29 11.30
C ARG A 358 6.39 15.32 10.50
N LEU A 359 6.51 16.54 11.01
CA LEU A 359 7.29 17.59 10.36
C LEU A 359 8.76 17.18 10.24
N LEU A 360 9.33 16.67 11.34
CA LEU A 360 10.72 16.21 11.44
C LEU A 360 10.75 14.70 11.71
N PRO A 361 11.68 13.94 11.08
CA PRO A 361 11.90 12.55 11.43
C PRO A 361 12.40 12.44 12.88
N SER A 362 11.89 11.46 13.63
CA SER A 362 12.41 11.14 14.97
C SER A 362 13.78 10.48 14.83
N GLU A 363 14.71 10.75 15.74
CA GLU A 363 16.04 10.11 15.75
C GLU A 363 15.95 8.57 15.89
N ASP A 364 14.89 8.06 16.52
CA ASP A 364 14.66 6.63 16.78
C ASP A 364 13.86 5.88 15.67
N THR A 365 13.38 6.56 14.63
CA THR A 365 12.51 5.93 13.62
C THR A 365 13.31 5.32 12.48
N GLN A 366 13.26 3.99 12.33
CA GLN A 366 13.90 3.26 11.22
C GLN A 366 13.29 3.58 9.83
N GLU A 367 12.03 4.02 9.78
CA GLU A 367 11.35 4.43 8.53
C GLU A 367 11.27 5.95 8.41
N LEU A 368 12.21 6.52 7.63
CA LEU A 368 12.26 7.97 7.35
C LEU A 368 11.22 8.42 6.32
N ILE A 369 10.67 7.49 5.54
CA ILE A 369 9.71 7.76 4.46
C ILE A 369 8.30 7.48 4.98
N PHE A 370 7.42 8.47 4.86
CA PHE A 370 6.03 8.31 5.24
C PHE A 370 5.31 7.45 4.20
N LYS A 371 4.64 6.41 4.69
CA LYS A 371 3.68 5.60 3.94
C LYS A 371 2.35 5.67 4.67
N ASP A 372 1.30 6.04 3.96
CA ASP A 372 -0.04 6.03 4.53
C ASP A 372 -0.62 4.61 4.43
N LYS A 373 -1.45 4.25 5.41
CA LYS A 373 -2.22 2.99 5.38
C LYS A 373 -3.48 3.12 4.52
N SER A 374 -3.78 4.32 4.03
CA SER A 374 -4.96 4.60 3.20
C SER A 374 -4.78 4.12 1.76
N ARG A 375 -5.90 3.94 1.05
CA ARG A 375 -5.94 3.48 -0.36
C ARG A 375 -5.64 4.59 -1.37
N VAL A 376 -5.30 5.79 -0.92
CA VAL A 376 -5.14 6.97 -1.78
C VAL A 376 -3.71 7.04 -2.28
N ASP A 377 -3.54 7.30 -3.58
CA ASP A 377 -2.24 7.55 -4.17
C ASP A 377 -1.62 8.83 -3.57
N LEU A 378 -0.47 8.68 -2.92
CA LEU A 378 0.25 9.77 -2.27
C LEU A 378 1.03 10.61 -3.28
N ASP A 379 1.37 10.06 -4.45
CA ASP A 379 2.22 10.74 -5.43
C ASP A 379 1.52 11.99 -5.99
N GLY A 380 0.19 11.94 -6.07
CA GLY A 380 -0.68 13.05 -6.45
C GLY A 380 -0.86 14.15 -5.40
N LEU A 381 -0.39 14.00 -4.15
CA LEU A 381 -0.60 14.97 -3.07
C LEU A 381 0.63 15.84 -2.84
N TYR A 382 0.43 17.10 -2.43
CA TYR A 382 1.54 17.97 -2.00
C TYR A 382 2.02 17.58 -0.60
N ASP A 383 3.31 17.80 -0.34
CA ASP A 383 3.93 17.56 0.97
C ASP A 383 3.72 18.75 1.93
N PRO A 384 2.92 18.59 3.01
CA PRO A 384 2.72 19.67 3.98
C PRO A 384 4.00 20.08 4.71
N CYS A 385 4.98 19.20 4.85
CA CYS A 385 6.23 19.50 5.54
C CYS A 385 7.05 20.55 4.80
N PHE A 386 7.01 20.53 3.47
CA PHE A 386 7.64 21.55 2.64
C PHE A 386 6.77 22.80 2.54
N LEU A 387 5.47 22.64 2.23
CA LEU A 387 4.59 23.79 2.00
C LEU A 387 4.39 24.66 3.24
N LEU A 388 4.29 24.08 4.45
CA LEU A 388 4.13 24.89 5.66
C LEU A 388 5.39 25.68 6.01
N GLN A 389 6.57 25.09 5.77
CA GLN A 389 7.84 25.81 5.90
C GLN A 389 7.96 26.93 4.87
N LEU A 390 7.57 26.67 3.62
CA LEU A 390 7.48 27.68 2.58
C LEU A 390 6.54 28.82 3.02
N PHE A 391 5.31 28.51 3.46
CA PHE A 391 4.36 29.55 3.89
C PHE A 391 4.86 30.35 5.09
N SER A 392 5.60 29.72 6.01
CA SER A 392 6.26 30.41 7.11
C SER A 392 7.24 31.47 6.60
N GLU A 393 8.04 31.14 5.59
CA GLU A 393 8.96 32.13 4.98
C GLU A 393 8.23 33.18 4.14
N LEU A 394 7.17 32.79 3.41
CA LEU A 394 6.39 33.73 2.58
C LEU A 394 5.62 34.75 3.41
N THR A 395 5.22 34.39 4.64
CA THR A 395 4.42 35.25 5.52
C THR A 395 5.24 36.10 6.47
N ARG A 396 6.56 36.13 6.33
CA ARG A 396 7.39 36.98 7.19
C ARG A 396 7.08 38.48 7.00
N PRO A 397 7.28 39.33 8.02
CA PRO A 397 6.96 40.75 7.95
C PRO A 397 7.72 41.52 6.85
N GLU A 398 8.86 41.02 6.38
CA GLU A 398 9.66 41.70 5.35
C GLU A 398 9.09 41.55 3.92
N PHE A 399 8.16 40.61 3.71
CA PHE A 399 7.56 40.36 2.40
C PHE A 399 6.17 41.00 2.27
N VAL A 400 5.84 41.46 1.07
CA VAL A 400 4.48 41.89 0.73
C VAL A 400 3.70 40.66 0.25
N VAL A 401 2.74 40.21 1.06
CA VAL A 401 1.92 39.02 0.79
C VAL A 401 0.65 39.42 0.06
N ASP A 402 0.43 38.84 -1.13
CA ASP A 402 -0.87 38.90 -1.79
C ASP A 402 -1.85 37.95 -1.06
N CYS A 403 -2.57 38.51 -0.08
CA CYS A 403 -3.45 37.75 0.80
C CYS A 403 -4.60 37.08 0.03
N ARG A 404 -5.08 37.70 -1.06
CA ARG A 404 -6.13 37.13 -1.91
C ARG A 404 -5.60 35.92 -2.68
N LYS A 405 -4.42 36.02 -3.30
CA LYS A 405 -3.81 34.84 -3.96
C LYS A 405 -3.48 33.71 -2.99
N PHE A 406 -3.09 34.02 -1.76
CA PHE A 406 -2.87 33.00 -0.72
C PHE A 406 -4.17 32.24 -0.39
N LEU A 407 -5.30 32.93 -0.44
CA LEU A 407 -6.63 32.31 -0.29
C LEU A 407 -7.04 31.53 -1.55
N ASP A 408 -6.90 32.14 -2.74
CA ASP A 408 -7.28 31.55 -4.03
C ASP A 408 -6.50 30.26 -4.36
N SER A 409 -5.21 30.22 -4.01
CA SER A 409 -4.35 29.03 -4.11
C SER A 409 -4.61 27.97 -3.04
N ASN A 410 -5.56 28.22 -2.13
CA ASN A 410 -5.93 27.34 -1.03
C ASN A 410 -4.79 27.07 -0.02
N ALA A 411 -3.77 27.94 0.02
CA ALA A 411 -2.67 27.86 0.99
C ALA A 411 -3.19 28.05 2.44
N LEU A 412 -4.17 28.92 2.62
CA LEU A 412 -4.86 29.07 3.91
C LEU A 412 -5.58 27.78 4.32
N GLY A 413 -6.29 27.13 3.39
CA GLY A 413 -7.00 25.89 3.63
C GLY A 413 -6.05 24.77 4.09
N LEU A 414 -4.88 24.63 3.45
CA LEU A 414 -3.87 23.66 3.85
C LEU A 414 -3.29 23.98 5.23
N THR A 415 -3.00 25.25 5.51
CA THR A 415 -2.48 25.71 6.81
C THR A 415 -3.47 25.39 7.93
N VAL A 416 -4.76 25.68 7.74
CA VAL A 416 -5.78 25.34 8.74
C VAL A 416 -5.94 23.83 8.90
N THR A 417 -5.89 23.08 7.79
CA THR A 417 -5.99 21.61 7.82
C THR A 417 -4.85 20.98 8.63
N ALA A 418 -3.66 21.57 8.60
CA ALA A 418 -2.51 21.13 9.37
C ALA A 418 -2.69 21.22 10.89
N LEU A 419 -3.63 22.04 11.38
CA LEU A 419 -4.01 22.07 12.80
C LEU A 419 -4.64 20.73 13.28
N SER A 420 -5.07 19.89 12.35
CA SER A 420 -5.58 18.54 12.63
C SER A 420 -4.50 17.46 12.77
N SER A 421 -3.24 17.81 12.51
CA SER A 421 -2.09 16.89 12.61
C SER A 421 -1.91 16.37 14.04
N TYR A 422 -1.53 15.10 14.15
CA TYR A 422 -1.13 14.51 15.43
C TYR A 422 0.23 15.05 15.90
N ASP A 423 1.08 15.50 14.98
CA ASP A 423 2.40 16.05 15.31
C ASP A 423 2.30 17.49 15.87
N PRO A 424 2.74 17.75 17.11
CA PRO A 424 2.71 19.08 17.72
C PRO A 424 3.51 20.13 16.95
N GLN A 425 4.66 19.75 16.38
CA GLN A 425 5.51 20.69 15.64
C GLN A 425 4.83 21.16 14.35
N MET A 426 4.18 20.25 13.63
CA MET A 426 3.36 20.60 12.47
C MET A 426 2.27 21.62 12.83
N ARG A 427 1.59 21.43 13.96
CA ARG A 427 0.56 22.37 14.43
C ARG A 427 1.16 23.73 14.82
N ALA A 428 2.30 23.75 15.49
CA ALA A 428 2.98 24.98 15.88
C ALA A 428 3.38 25.83 14.67
N VAL A 429 3.94 25.21 13.61
CA VAL A 429 4.24 25.93 12.36
C VAL A 429 2.96 26.45 11.70
N ALA A 430 1.89 25.64 11.65
CA ALA A 430 0.62 26.08 11.10
C ALA A 430 0.02 27.27 11.87
N TYR A 431 0.06 27.26 13.21
CA TYR A 431 -0.36 28.41 14.02
C TYR A 431 0.50 29.65 13.79
N HIS A 432 1.81 29.48 13.63
CA HIS A 432 2.71 30.56 13.29
C HIS A 432 2.35 31.19 11.95
N VAL A 433 2.13 30.38 10.90
CA VAL A 433 1.71 30.85 9.58
C VAL A 433 0.37 31.58 9.67
N LEU A 434 -0.61 31.09 10.43
CA LEU A 434 -1.90 31.76 10.62
C LEU A 434 -1.76 33.12 11.30
N ALA A 435 -0.94 33.23 12.34
CA ALA A 435 -0.69 34.49 13.03
C ALA A 435 0.03 35.51 12.14
N ALA A 436 1.02 35.06 11.37
CA ALA A 436 1.73 35.89 10.41
C ALA A 436 0.81 36.35 9.28
N TYR A 437 0.02 35.44 8.70
CA TYR A 437 -0.97 35.74 7.67
C TYR A 437 -2.04 36.73 8.16
N TYR A 438 -2.54 36.57 9.40
CA TYR A 438 -3.49 37.51 10.01
C TYR A 438 -2.94 38.94 10.04
N SER A 439 -1.68 39.10 10.43
CA SER A 439 -1.02 40.42 10.49
C SER A 439 -0.92 41.09 9.11
N HIS A 440 -0.64 40.31 8.05
CA HIS A 440 -0.68 40.81 6.68
C HIS A 440 -2.09 41.15 6.22
N LEU A 441 -3.07 40.34 6.63
CA LEU A 441 -4.46 40.51 6.25
C LEU A 441 -5.08 41.79 6.83
N GLU A 442 -4.68 42.23 8.03
CA GLU A 442 -5.11 43.51 8.61
C GLU A 442 -4.79 44.71 7.70
N GLY A 443 -3.64 44.67 7.03
CA GLY A 443 -3.18 45.72 6.10
C GLY A 443 -3.55 45.50 4.64
N ALA A 444 -4.09 44.33 4.29
CA ALA A 444 -4.42 43.98 2.91
C ALA A 444 -5.59 44.82 2.37
N ARG A 445 -5.74 44.87 1.04
CA ARG A 445 -6.85 45.60 0.39
C ARG A 445 -7.47 44.75 -0.71
N PHE A 446 -8.54 44.04 -0.40
CA PHE A 446 -9.39 43.32 -1.35
C PHE A 446 -10.81 43.19 -0.81
N HIS A 447 -11.77 42.89 -1.68
CA HIS A 447 -13.21 42.98 -1.36
C HIS A 447 -13.60 42.07 -0.17
N GLU A 448 -13.04 40.87 -0.12
CA GLU A 448 -13.40 39.82 0.82
C GLU A 448 -12.60 39.89 2.15
N GLN A 449 -11.74 40.90 2.32
CA GLN A 449 -10.84 41.03 3.47
C GLN A 449 -11.59 40.99 4.81
N SER A 450 -12.68 41.75 4.93
CA SER A 450 -13.43 41.87 6.18
C SER A 450 -14.07 40.55 6.61
N GLN A 451 -14.61 39.79 5.66
CA GLN A 451 -15.21 38.48 5.90
C GLN A 451 -14.13 37.46 6.30
N LEU A 452 -12.95 37.53 5.68
CA LEU A 452 -11.84 36.64 6.00
C LEU A 452 -11.25 36.94 7.37
N LEU A 453 -11.06 38.22 7.73
CA LEU A 453 -10.65 38.63 9.07
C LEU A 453 -11.63 38.09 10.12
N TYR A 454 -12.93 38.27 9.87
CA TYR A 454 -13.96 37.78 10.76
C TYR A 454 -13.92 36.25 10.93
N LEU A 455 -13.73 35.49 9.84
CA LEU A 455 -13.54 34.03 9.92
C LEU A 455 -12.35 33.68 10.82
N LEU A 456 -11.20 34.34 10.63
CA LEU A 456 -10.01 34.08 11.45
C LEU A 456 -10.21 34.49 12.92
N ASP A 457 -10.95 35.58 13.19
CA ASP A 457 -11.29 35.99 14.55
C ASP A 457 -12.18 34.97 15.26
N VAL A 458 -13.22 34.48 14.58
CA VAL A 458 -14.13 33.45 15.12
C VAL A 458 -13.35 32.16 15.45
N VAL A 459 -12.41 31.76 14.58
CA VAL A 459 -11.54 30.60 14.81
C VAL A 459 -10.58 30.87 15.98
N ARG A 460 -9.91 32.03 15.99
CA ARG A 460 -8.98 32.46 17.04
C ARG A 460 -9.65 32.46 18.42
N ASN A 461 -10.86 33.01 18.52
CA ASN A 461 -11.62 33.07 19.77
C ASN A 461 -12.06 31.70 20.29
N GLY A 462 -12.15 30.69 19.42
CA GLY A 462 -12.47 29.32 19.79
C GLY A 462 -11.26 28.51 20.29
N ILE A 463 -10.03 28.95 20.03
CA ILE A 463 -8.80 28.27 20.47
C ILE A 463 -8.52 28.62 21.94
N ARG A 464 -8.45 27.60 22.80
CA ARG A 464 -8.31 27.78 24.27
C ARG A 464 -6.92 27.46 24.80
N THR A 465 -6.16 26.63 24.10
CA THR A 465 -4.82 26.19 24.50
C THR A 465 -3.82 26.45 23.38
N GLN A 466 -2.55 26.65 23.74
CA GLN A 466 -1.47 26.73 22.76
C GLN A 466 -1.40 25.44 21.94
N ASP A 467 -1.17 25.57 20.64
CA ASP A 467 -1.04 24.45 19.69
C ASP A 467 -2.18 23.43 19.76
N MET A 468 -3.38 23.91 20.07
CA MET A 468 -4.60 23.10 20.17
C MET A 468 -4.82 22.31 18.89
N ARG A 469 -5.02 21.00 19.03
CA ARG A 469 -5.38 20.16 17.89
C ARG A 469 -6.86 20.35 17.56
N LEU A 470 -7.17 20.66 16.31
CA LEU A 470 -8.53 20.64 15.80
C LEU A 470 -8.89 19.23 15.32
N THR A 471 -10.16 18.84 15.44
CA THR A 471 -10.63 17.66 14.69
C THR A 471 -10.55 17.95 13.19
N PHE A 472 -10.32 16.92 12.37
CA PHE A 472 -10.24 17.11 10.92
C PHE A 472 -11.54 17.70 10.35
N THR A 473 -12.70 17.35 10.91
CA THR A 473 -14.00 17.91 10.51
C THR A 473 -14.05 19.44 10.70
N LEU A 474 -13.54 19.96 11.82
CA LEU A 474 -13.47 21.40 12.08
C LEU A 474 -12.51 22.10 11.12
N ALA A 475 -11.31 21.54 10.97
CA ALA A 475 -10.30 22.12 10.10
C ALA A 475 -10.77 22.17 8.63
N LEU A 476 -11.43 21.10 8.16
CA LEU A 476 -12.04 21.03 6.83
C LEU A 476 -13.18 22.04 6.66
N PHE A 477 -14.03 22.23 7.67
CA PHE A 477 -15.08 23.25 7.62
C PHE A 477 -14.47 24.65 7.42
N ILE A 478 -13.45 25.00 8.20
CA ILE A 478 -12.80 26.32 8.11
C ILE A 478 -12.15 26.49 6.73
N ALA A 479 -11.44 25.47 6.22
CA ALA A 479 -10.83 25.50 4.89
C ALA A 479 -11.88 25.72 3.78
N LYS A 480 -13.02 25.00 3.85
CA LYS A 480 -14.13 25.17 2.89
C LYS A 480 -14.80 26.55 3.03
N ALA A 481 -15.03 27.02 4.26
CA ALA A 481 -15.61 28.34 4.52
C ALA A 481 -14.71 29.46 3.95
N ALA A 482 -13.40 29.34 4.11
CA ALA A 482 -12.42 30.28 3.56
C ALA A 482 -12.52 30.37 2.03
N LEU A 483 -12.63 29.24 1.33
CA LEU A 483 -12.85 29.25 -0.12
C LEU A 483 -14.25 29.73 -0.52
N GLN A 484 -15.27 29.46 0.29
CA GLN A 484 -16.64 29.90 -0.01
C GLN A 484 -16.76 31.42 -0.02
N ILE A 485 -15.97 32.12 0.80
CA ILE A 485 -15.93 33.59 0.85
C ILE A 485 -15.62 34.21 -0.53
N LEU A 486 -14.85 33.51 -1.37
CA LEU A 486 -14.50 33.96 -2.73
C LEU A 486 -15.62 33.75 -3.76
N LYS A 487 -16.77 33.20 -3.35
CA LYS A 487 -17.85 32.78 -4.25
C LYS A 487 -19.20 33.38 -3.84
N PRO A 488 -19.37 34.72 -3.93
CA PRO A 488 -20.61 35.39 -3.54
C PRO A 488 -21.82 34.97 -4.38
N GLU A 489 -21.60 34.43 -5.59
CA GLU A 489 -22.63 33.97 -6.51
C GLU A 489 -23.31 32.65 -6.07
N GLU A 490 -22.67 31.87 -5.18
CA GLU A 490 -23.20 30.60 -4.71
C GLU A 490 -24.04 30.80 -3.43
N HIS A 491 -25.23 30.19 -3.34
CA HIS A 491 -26.13 30.29 -2.16
C HIS A 491 -25.44 30.02 -0.83
N MET A 492 -24.51 29.07 -0.85
CA MET A 492 -23.76 28.65 0.30
C MET A 492 -22.83 29.73 0.90
N TYR A 493 -22.44 30.75 0.12
CA TYR A 493 -21.76 31.94 0.65
C TYR A 493 -22.60 32.69 1.67
N LEU A 494 -23.87 32.94 1.35
CA LEU A 494 -24.78 33.67 2.24
C LEU A 494 -24.99 32.89 3.54
N LYS A 495 -25.17 31.57 3.44
CA LYS A 495 -25.40 30.68 4.58
C LYS A 495 -24.23 30.64 5.54
N VAL A 496 -23.02 30.53 5.02
CA VAL A 496 -21.80 30.54 5.83
C VAL A 496 -21.58 31.89 6.46
N SER A 497 -21.75 32.97 5.69
CA SER A 497 -21.57 34.33 6.19
C SER A 497 -22.54 34.61 7.35
N ASN A 498 -23.81 34.23 7.21
CA ASN A 498 -24.80 34.36 8.29
C ASN A 498 -24.49 33.47 9.49
N PHE A 499 -24.00 32.24 9.27
CA PHE A 499 -23.53 31.38 10.35
C PHE A 499 -22.35 32.03 11.09
N LEU A 500 -21.35 32.54 10.38
CA LEU A 500 -20.21 33.19 11.00
C LEU A 500 -20.66 34.43 11.80
N LEU A 501 -21.43 35.33 11.18
CA LEU A 501 -21.89 36.58 11.81
C LEU A 501 -22.79 36.36 13.04
N SER A 502 -23.39 35.18 13.20
CA SER A 502 -24.20 34.84 14.39
C SER A 502 -23.38 34.28 15.55
N HIS A 503 -22.07 34.09 15.38
CA HIS A 503 -21.20 33.46 16.38
C HIS A 503 -19.98 34.33 16.69
N GLU A 504 -19.76 34.63 17.97
CA GLU A 504 -18.56 35.34 18.45
C GLU A 504 -17.28 34.48 18.41
N TYR A 505 -17.45 33.14 18.48
CA TYR A 505 -16.37 32.17 18.42
C TYR A 505 -16.85 30.83 17.83
N LEU A 506 -15.93 30.09 17.20
CA LEU A 506 -16.22 28.74 16.69
C LEU A 506 -16.21 27.74 17.85
N ASN A 507 -17.34 27.04 18.06
CA ASN A 507 -17.41 26.00 19.08
C ASN A 507 -16.66 24.74 18.61
N MET A 508 -15.52 24.46 19.24
CA MET A 508 -14.64 23.33 18.90
C MET A 508 -15.18 21.95 19.34
N ASP A 509 -16.30 21.90 20.07
CA ASP A 509 -16.95 20.66 20.52
C ASP A 509 -18.20 20.30 19.69
N LYS A 510 -18.44 21.00 18.59
CA LYS A 510 -19.59 20.79 17.70
C LYS A 510 -19.18 20.80 16.24
N VAL A 511 -19.92 20.07 15.39
CA VAL A 511 -19.83 20.26 13.94
C VAL A 511 -20.45 21.62 13.59
N PRO A 512 -19.71 22.56 12.96
CA PRO A 512 -20.20 23.90 12.66
C PRO A 512 -21.41 23.87 11.72
N GLY A 513 -22.42 24.67 12.02
CA GLY A 513 -23.59 24.88 11.16
C GLY A 513 -24.50 23.66 10.92
N PHE A 514 -24.20 22.46 11.47
CA PHE A 514 -24.92 21.22 11.13
C PHE A 514 -26.45 21.37 11.20
N TYR A 515 -26.99 21.77 12.36
CA TYR A 515 -28.44 21.89 12.54
C TYR A 515 -29.04 23.02 11.70
N GLN A 516 -28.32 24.14 11.57
CA GLN A 516 -28.80 25.29 10.82
C GLN A 516 -28.97 24.98 9.34
N PHE A 517 -28.00 24.27 8.74
CA PHE A 517 -28.01 23.94 7.33
C PHE A 517 -28.88 22.70 7.04
N PHE A 518 -28.84 21.68 7.90
CA PHE A 518 -29.60 20.45 7.69
C PHE A 518 -31.12 20.65 7.76
N TYR A 519 -31.58 21.47 8.71
CA TYR A 519 -32.99 21.80 8.92
C TYR A 519 -33.41 23.13 8.28
N SER A 520 -32.63 23.64 7.32
CA SER A 520 -32.98 24.85 6.59
C SER A 520 -34.31 24.69 5.87
N SER A 521 -35.12 25.76 5.87
CA SER A 521 -36.41 25.84 5.19
C SER A 521 -36.35 26.57 3.84
N ASP A 522 -35.15 26.85 3.35
CA ASP A 522 -34.96 27.62 2.12
C ASP A 522 -35.23 26.78 0.87
N LEU A 523 -35.52 27.45 -0.25
CA LEU A 523 -35.74 26.81 -1.55
C LEU A 523 -34.53 25.96 -1.99
N GLU A 524 -33.33 26.35 -1.58
CA GLU A 524 -32.07 25.65 -1.86
C GLU A 524 -31.62 24.71 -0.74
N GLN A 525 -32.53 24.21 0.11
CA GLN A 525 -32.21 23.25 1.18
C GLN A 525 -31.32 22.08 0.72
N LYS A 526 -31.47 21.61 -0.52
CA LYS A 526 -30.65 20.52 -1.07
C LYS A 526 -29.16 20.87 -1.15
N SER A 527 -28.78 22.10 -1.54
CA SER A 527 -27.37 22.51 -1.62
C SER A 527 -26.77 22.64 -0.21
N GLU A 528 -27.57 23.10 0.75
CA GLU A 528 -27.19 23.17 2.17
C GLU A 528 -26.97 21.78 2.77
N GLN A 529 -27.86 20.82 2.47
CA GLN A 529 -27.71 19.42 2.89
C GLN A 529 -26.50 18.76 2.22
N GLU A 530 -26.30 18.99 0.92
CA GLU A 530 -25.13 18.50 0.19
C GLU A 530 -23.83 19.01 0.80
N TRP A 531 -23.76 20.29 1.21
CA TRP A 531 -22.60 20.79 1.98
C TRP A 531 -22.40 19.94 3.22
N VAL A 532 -23.42 19.82 4.08
CA VAL A 532 -23.30 19.13 5.38
C VAL A 532 -22.88 17.67 5.19
N PHE A 533 -23.52 16.96 4.26
CA PHE A 533 -23.13 15.59 3.92
C PHE A 533 -21.71 15.53 3.37
N GLY A 534 -21.31 16.46 2.50
CA GLY A 534 -19.95 16.56 1.99
C GLY A 534 -18.91 16.80 3.09
N LEU A 535 -19.24 17.62 4.10
CA LEU A 535 -18.38 17.85 5.26
C LEU A 535 -18.24 16.60 6.11
N LEU A 536 -19.31 15.84 6.35
CA LEU A 536 -19.26 14.61 7.14
C LEU A 536 -18.55 13.48 6.39
N ARG A 537 -18.86 13.28 5.10
CA ARG A 537 -18.24 12.26 4.24
C ARG A 537 -16.73 12.44 4.23
N GLN A 538 -16.25 13.66 3.99
CA GLN A 538 -14.82 13.93 3.88
C GLN A 538 -14.17 14.15 5.26
N GLY A 539 -14.92 14.60 6.26
CA GLY A 539 -14.41 15.07 7.54
C GLY A 539 -14.21 14.02 8.64
N ILE A 540 -14.86 12.85 8.56
CA ILE A 540 -14.73 11.78 9.58
C ILE A 540 -13.56 10.87 9.22
N ARG A 541 -12.42 11.07 9.89
CA ARG A 541 -11.17 10.31 9.61
C ARG A 541 -10.58 9.60 10.82
N ASP A 542 -10.88 10.06 12.01
CA ASP A 542 -10.37 9.48 13.24
C ASP A 542 -11.45 9.39 14.32
N LYS A 543 -11.04 8.81 15.46
CA LYS A 543 -11.89 8.66 16.63
C LYS A 543 -12.44 9.99 17.15
N GLN A 544 -11.65 11.07 17.11
CA GLN A 544 -12.07 12.36 17.64
C GLN A 544 -13.14 13.00 16.76
N CYS A 545 -13.04 12.86 15.43
CA CYS A 545 -14.09 13.26 14.50
C CYS A 545 -15.40 12.49 14.73
N TYR A 546 -15.30 11.18 14.98
CA TYR A 546 -16.48 10.36 15.32
C TYR A 546 -17.14 10.85 16.61
N GLU A 547 -16.37 11.05 17.69
CA GLU A 547 -16.89 11.52 18.96
C GLU A 547 -17.57 12.90 18.84
N LEU A 548 -17.00 13.81 18.03
CA LEU A 548 -17.58 15.13 17.75
C LEU A 548 -19.00 15.00 17.18
N CYS A 549 -19.21 14.07 16.26
CA CYS A 549 -20.51 13.81 15.64
C CYS A 549 -21.47 13.07 16.59
N ALA A 550 -20.96 12.08 17.34
CA ALA A 550 -21.74 11.25 18.25
C ALA A 550 -22.30 12.04 19.43
N ARG A 551 -21.50 12.93 20.07
CA ARG A 551 -21.91 13.74 21.23
C ARG A 551 -23.12 14.64 20.99
N ARG A 552 -23.39 14.97 19.73
CA ARG A 552 -24.53 15.81 19.31
C ARG A 552 -25.64 14.99 18.64
N GLY A 553 -25.52 13.66 18.59
CA GLY A 553 -26.56 12.81 18.01
C GLY A 553 -26.71 12.95 16.50
N ILE A 554 -25.66 13.38 15.77
CA ILE A 554 -25.69 13.52 14.31
C ILE A 554 -26.02 12.18 13.65
N PHE A 555 -25.44 11.08 14.15
CA PHE A 555 -25.71 9.74 13.64
C PHE A 555 -27.18 9.34 13.79
N HIS A 556 -27.85 9.67 14.91
CA HIS A 556 -29.29 9.41 15.04
C HIS A 556 -30.08 10.17 13.97
N ILE A 557 -29.74 11.44 13.75
CA ILE A 557 -30.44 12.29 12.78
C ILE A 557 -30.31 11.73 11.37
N ILE A 558 -29.10 11.39 10.92
CA ILE A 558 -28.89 10.88 9.56
C ILE A 558 -29.48 9.47 9.37
N LEU A 559 -29.42 8.61 10.38
CA LEU A 559 -30.02 7.26 10.33
C LEU A 559 -31.56 7.33 10.26
N SER A 560 -32.18 8.27 10.98
CA SER A 560 -33.61 8.54 10.87
C SER A 560 -33.98 9.20 9.54
N PHE A 561 -33.15 10.13 9.06
CA PHE A 561 -33.37 10.81 7.78
C PHE A 561 -33.32 9.84 6.60
N PHE A 562 -32.51 8.79 6.64
CA PHE A 562 -32.42 7.78 5.57
C PHE A 562 -33.77 7.19 5.14
N TYR A 563 -34.71 7.01 6.09
CA TYR A 563 -36.06 6.50 5.83
C TYR A 563 -37.12 7.60 5.66
N SER A 564 -36.71 8.86 5.73
CA SER A 564 -37.59 9.98 5.44
C SER A 564 -37.95 10.01 3.96
N PRO A 565 -39.21 10.34 3.59
CA PRO A 565 -39.57 10.58 2.19
C PRO A 565 -38.83 11.78 1.57
N LEU A 566 -38.16 12.59 2.39
CA LEU A 566 -37.33 13.72 1.95
C LEU A 566 -35.90 13.31 1.56
N CYS A 567 -35.47 12.10 1.90
CA CYS A 567 -34.15 11.59 1.55
C CYS A 567 -34.17 10.98 0.14
N ASP A 568 -33.36 11.53 -0.76
CA ASP A 568 -33.16 10.96 -2.08
C ASP A 568 -32.07 9.89 -2.08
N GLU A 569 -31.96 9.16 -3.20
CA GLU A 569 -31.00 8.06 -3.39
C GLU A 569 -29.55 8.54 -3.23
N ALA A 570 -29.24 9.77 -3.64
CA ALA A 570 -27.92 10.36 -3.46
C ALA A 570 -27.60 10.53 -1.97
N ALA A 571 -28.51 11.13 -1.20
CA ALA A 571 -28.35 11.28 0.24
C ALA A 571 -28.27 9.93 0.97
N GLN A 572 -29.01 8.91 0.54
CA GLN A 572 -28.91 7.55 1.10
C GLN A 572 -27.49 6.98 0.92
N ASN A 573 -26.90 7.12 -0.27
CA ASN A 573 -25.53 6.68 -0.52
C ASN A 573 -24.51 7.48 0.31
N TRP A 574 -24.70 8.80 0.43
CA TRP A 574 -23.85 9.64 1.28
C TRP A 574 -23.87 9.22 2.75
N ILE A 575 -25.03 8.84 3.29
CA ILE A 575 -25.15 8.35 4.67
C ILE A 575 -24.38 7.04 4.84
N LEU A 576 -24.47 6.11 3.89
CA LEU A 576 -23.71 4.86 3.94
C LEU A 576 -22.20 5.10 3.88
N GLU A 577 -21.75 6.05 3.06
CA GLU A 577 -20.33 6.44 3.03
C GLU A 577 -19.86 7.07 4.34
N ILE A 578 -20.67 7.93 4.96
CA ILE A 578 -20.39 8.51 6.28
C ILE A 578 -20.21 7.40 7.33
N LEU A 579 -21.12 6.42 7.34
CA LEU A 579 -21.05 5.27 8.24
C LEU A 579 -19.82 4.41 7.94
N GLN A 580 -19.47 4.22 6.68
CA GLN A 580 -18.30 3.45 6.28
C GLN A 580 -17.00 4.13 6.74
N ASN A 581 -16.89 5.46 6.60
CA ASN A 581 -15.74 6.23 7.06
C ASN A 581 -15.62 6.20 8.58
N ALA A 582 -16.75 6.31 9.29
CA ALA A 582 -16.76 6.13 10.74
C ALA A 582 -16.39 4.70 11.18
N ALA A 583 -16.71 3.69 10.38
CA ALA A 583 -16.41 2.28 10.64
C ALA A 583 -14.93 1.89 10.42
N GLN A 584 -14.09 2.78 9.89
CA GLN A 584 -12.64 2.53 9.74
C GLN A 584 -11.89 2.54 11.09
N VAL A 585 -12.50 3.13 12.13
CA VAL A 585 -11.94 3.18 13.48
C VAL A 585 -12.60 2.09 14.33
N ALA A 586 -11.82 1.13 14.85
CA ALA A 586 -12.35 -0.05 15.54
C ALA A 586 -13.33 0.25 16.69
N ARG A 587 -13.00 1.24 17.52
CA ARG A 587 -13.89 1.65 18.62
C ARG A 587 -15.20 2.24 18.11
N SER A 588 -15.13 3.11 17.11
CA SER A 588 -16.29 3.72 16.47
C SER A 588 -17.15 2.67 15.78
N ALA A 589 -16.56 1.70 15.09
CA ALA A 589 -17.26 0.59 14.45
C ALA A 589 -18.05 -0.24 15.47
N TYR A 590 -17.47 -0.52 16.64
CA TYR A 590 -18.16 -1.22 17.73
C TYR A 590 -19.29 -0.38 18.35
N GLU A 591 -19.01 0.89 18.66
CA GLU A 591 -20.00 1.82 19.24
C GLU A 591 -21.18 2.05 18.30
N ILE A 592 -20.96 2.17 16.98
CA ILE A 592 -22.04 2.32 16.01
C ILE A 592 -22.97 1.09 16.00
N ILE A 593 -22.42 -0.12 16.05
CA ILE A 593 -23.26 -1.33 16.06
C ILE A 593 -24.06 -1.43 17.36
N ARG A 594 -23.41 -1.18 18.49
CA ARG A 594 -24.02 -1.33 19.82
C ARG A 594 -25.04 -0.22 20.11
N ASP A 595 -24.65 1.04 19.93
CA ASP A 595 -25.42 2.20 20.42
C ASP A 595 -26.52 2.64 19.44
N TYR A 596 -26.37 2.32 18.15
CA TYR A 596 -27.35 2.67 17.11
C TYR A 596 -28.06 1.46 16.50
N SER A 597 -27.80 0.24 17.01
CA SER A 597 -28.34 -1.01 16.48
C SER A 597 -28.16 -1.13 14.95
N LEU A 598 -26.97 -0.75 14.46
CA LEU A 598 -26.76 -0.54 13.02
C LEU A 598 -27.06 -1.80 12.19
N LEU A 599 -26.78 -3.00 12.69
CA LEU A 599 -27.08 -4.23 11.96
C LEU A 599 -28.59 -4.42 11.77
N THR A 600 -29.40 -4.10 12.78
CA THR A 600 -30.87 -4.09 12.68
C THR A 600 -31.36 -3.02 11.71
N TRP A 601 -30.74 -1.85 11.73
CA TRP A 601 -31.04 -0.79 10.77
C TRP A 601 -30.73 -1.24 9.33
N ILE A 602 -29.57 -1.88 9.07
CA ILE A 602 -29.23 -2.43 7.76
C ILE A 602 -30.24 -3.49 7.31
N LEU A 603 -30.72 -4.35 8.21
CA LEU A 603 -31.74 -5.36 7.87
C LEU A 603 -32.99 -4.73 7.28
N HIS A 604 -33.44 -3.59 7.81
CA HIS A 604 -34.62 -2.90 7.28
C HIS A 604 -34.40 -2.38 5.85
N ILE A 605 -33.17 -2.01 5.48
CA ILE A 605 -32.82 -1.72 4.08
C ILE A 605 -33.05 -2.97 3.21
N LEU A 606 -32.60 -4.13 3.70
CA LEU A 606 -32.66 -5.41 2.97
C LEU A 606 -34.06 -6.01 2.86
N GLU A 607 -35.06 -5.49 3.60
CA GLU A 607 -36.46 -5.89 3.45
C GLU A 607 -37.06 -5.38 2.13
N SER A 608 -36.51 -4.32 1.54
CA SER A 608 -36.96 -3.82 0.24
C SER A 608 -36.79 -4.89 -0.84
N LYS A 609 -37.85 -5.13 -1.62
CA LYS A 609 -37.81 -6.06 -2.77
C LYS A 609 -36.91 -5.56 -3.91
N PHE A 610 -36.73 -4.24 -4.00
CA PHE A 610 -35.95 -3.59 -5.04
C PHE A 610 -34.89 -2.72 -4.39
N LEU A 611 -33.65 -3.12 -4.56
CA LEU A 611 -32.47 -2.36 -4.14
C LEU A 611 -31.70 -1.95 -5.38
N GLU A 612 -31.32 -0.68 -5.45
CA GLU A 612 -30.43 -0.19 -6.48
C GLU A 612 -29.02 -0.76 -6.32
N THR A 613 -28.29 -0.87 -7.43
CA THR A 613 -26.90 -1.40 -7.41
C THR A 613 -25.94 -0.59 -6.55
N PRO A 614 -25.91 0.77 -6.63
CA PRO A 614 -25.02 1.57 -5.78
C PRO A 614 -25.33 1.40 -4.29
N LEU A 615 -26.60 1.41 -3.90
CA LEU A 615 -27.03 1.22 -2.51
C LEU A 615 -26.58 -0.15 -1.98
N LEU A 616 -26.81 -1.22 -2.76
CA LEU A 616 -26.39 -2.57 -2.40
C LEU A 616 -24.87 -2.70 -2.27
N SER A 617 -24.11 -2.07 -3.18
CA SER A 617 -22.65 -2.03 -3.15
C SER A 617 -22.13 -1.36 -1.85
N ASN A 618 -22.72 -0.23 -1.48
CA ASN A 618 -22.35 0.50 -0.27
C ASN A 618 -22.71 -0.27 1.01
N VAL A 619 -23.84 -0.98 1.05
CA VAL A 619 -24.19 -1.87 2.17
C VAL A 619 -23.20 -3.01 2.32
N ILE A 620 -22.80 -3.67 1.22
CA ILE A 620 -21.78 -4.74 1.24
C ILE A 620 -20.44 -4.19 1.76
N SER A 621 -20.02 -3.02 1.25
CA SER A 621 -18.77 -2.36 1.68
C SER A 621 -18.79 -1.97 3.16
N LEU A 622 -19.91 -1.44 3.65
CA LEU A 622 -20.10 -1.08 5.06
C LEU A 622 -20.03 -2.32 5.95
N LEU A 623 -20.75 -3.40 5.62
CA LEU A 623 -20.72 -4.65 6.40
C LEU A 623 -19.33 -5.28 6.44
N HIS A 624 -18.64 -5.30 5.30
CA HIS A 624 -17.27 -5.78 5.21
C HIS A 624 -16.34 -4.94 6.10
N THR A 625 -16.42 -3.61 6.00
CA THR A 625 -15.61 -2.68 6.80
C THR A 625 -15.90 -2.88 8.30
N LEU A 626 -17.17 -2.92 8.70
CA LEU A 626 -17.56 -3.14 10.09
C LEU A 626 -17.02 -4.47 10.64
N TRP A 627 -17.09 -5.54 9.86
CA TRP A 627 -16.58 -6.85 10.27
C TRP A 627 -15.06 -6.85 10.41
N VAL A 628 -14.33 -6.44 9.37
CA VAL A 628 -12.86 -6.44 9.34
C VAL A 628 -12.28 -5.53 10.43
N THR A 629 -12.82 -4.31 10.60
CA THR A 629 -12.32 -3.38 11.62
C THR A 629 -12.59 -3.87 13.05
N ASN A 630 -13.75 -4.50 13.31
CA ASN A 630 -14.06 -5.05 14.64
C ASN A 630 -13.24 -6.32 14.94
N LEU A 631 -12.87 -7.09 13.92
CA LEU A 631 -11.90 -8.17 14.06
C LEU A 631 -10.49 -7.61 14.37
N GLY A 632 -10.04 -6.57 13.67
CA GLY A 632 -8.70 -5.98 13.80
C GLY A 632 -7.57 -6.93 13.36
N ASP A 633 -6.31 -6.60 13.69
CA ASP A 633 -5.12 -7.45 13.47
C ASP A 633 -5.15 -8.80 14.24
N LYS A 634 -6.23 -9.05 14.99
CA LYS A 634 -6.49 -10.27 15.73
C LYS A 634 -6.63 -11.51 14.83
N ALA A 635 -6.66 -11.40 13.50
CA ALA A 635 -6.57 -12.58 12.64
C ALA A 635 -5.11 -13.07 12.47
N VAL A 636 -4.15 -12.15 12.41
CA VAL A 636 -2.73 -12.44 12.13
C VAL A 636 -2.01 -12.98 13.37
N GLU A 637 -2.41 -12.54 14.56
CA GLU A 637 -1.94 -13.10 15.84
C GLU A 637 -2.37 -14.56 16.06
N TRP A 638 -3.35 -15.07 15.31
CA TRP A 638 -3.84 -16.45 15.40
C TRP A 638 -3.05 -17.43 14.51
N GLU A 639 -2.56 -16.98 13.34
CA GLU A 639 -1.79 -17.83 12.42
C GLU A 639 -0.34 -18.05 12.88
N SER A 640 0.19 -17.13 13.71
CA SER A 640 1.56 -17.17 14.22
C SER A 640 1.70 -17.86 15.60
N GLN A 641 0.62 -18.42 16.15
CA GLN A 641 0.66 -19.16 17.42
C GLN A 641 1.10 -20.60 17.22
N HIS A 642 2.42 -20.84 17.35
CA HIS A 642 2.94 -22.15 17.74
C HIS A 642 2.52 -22.48 19.19
N PRO A 643 2.19 -23.74 19.51
CA PRO A 643 1.79 -24.14 20.86
C PRO A 643 3.02 -24.26 21.75
N CYS A 644 3.50 -23.16 22.33
CA CYS A 644 4.51 -23.20 23.39
C CYS A 644 4.31 -22.09 24.43
N GLN A 645 4.19 -22.55 25.68
CA GLN A 645 4.21 -21.86 26.97
C GLN A 645 2.87 -21.31 27.52
N PRO A 646 2.30 -21.95 28.56
CA PRO A 646 1.21 -21.40 29.35
C PRO A 646 1.78 -20.50 30.45
N GLY A 647 1.80 -19.19 30.20
CA GLY A 647 2.22 -18.20 31.20
C GLY A 647 1.89 -16.79 30.75
N SER A 648 0.89 -16.18 31.42
CA SER A 648 0.52 -14.75 31.35
C SER A 648 0.26 -14.15 29.97
N ARG A 649 -0.91 -14.43 29.37
CA ARG A 649 -1.57 -13.50 28.46
C ARG A 649 -3.01 -13.33 28.90
N GLU A 650 -3.42 -12.09 29.20
CA GLU A 650 -4.82 -11.75 29.45
C GLU A 650 -5.68 -12.28 28.28
N PRO A 651 -6.87 -12.84 28.53
CA PRO A 651 -7.72 -13.33 27.45
C PRO A 651 -8.07 -12.16 26.54
N ALA A 652 -7.54 -12.17 25.31
CA ALA A 652 -7.83 -11.15 24.31
C ALA A 652 -9.36 -10.96 24.22
N LYS A 653 -9.84 -9.73 24.42
CA LYS A 653 -11.28 -9.41 24.38
C LYS A 653 -11.86 -9.85 23.03
N ARG A 654 -12.60 -10.97 23.05
CA ARG A 654 -13.27 -11.58 21.90
C ARG A 654 -14.56 -10.82 21.60
N LEU A 655 -14.94 -10.75 20.32
CA LEU A 655 -16.29 -10.31 19.96
C LEU A 655 -17.32 -11.28 20.56
N ALA A 656 -18.38 -10.72 21.14
CA ALA A 656 -19.45 -11.51 21.72
C ALA A 656 -20.14 -12.36 20.65
N LEU A 657 -20.47 -13.62 20.98
CA LEU A 657 -21.10 -14.55 20.04
C LEU A 657 -22.43 -14.02 19.47
N HIS A 658 -23.17 -13.23 20.27
CA HIS A 658 -24.38 -12.53 19.82
C HIS A 658 -24.11 -11.65 18.60
N LEU A 659 -23.10 -10.79 18.66
CA LEU A 659 -22.72 -9.90 17.57
C LEU A 659 -22.33 -10.68 16.31
N VAL A 660 -21.59 -11.78 16.47
CA VAL A 660 -21.23 -12.66 15.35
C VAL A 660 -22.47 -13.28 14.70
N ASN A 661 -23.46 -13.70 15.49
CA ASN A 661 -24.72 -14.23 14.99
C ASN A 661 -25.56 -13.16 14.27
N GLU A 662 -25.56 -11.92 14.75
CA GLU A 662 -26.22 -10.80 14.05
C GLU A 662 -25.59 -10.56 12.68
N PHE A 663 -24.26 -10.47 12.59
CA PHE A 663 -23.56 -10.35 11.31
C PHE A 663 -23.92 -11.50 10.36
N LEU A 664 -23.89 -12.74 10.85
CA LEU A 664 -24.26 -13.92 10.08
C LEU A 664 -25.70 -13.79 9.54
N TYR A 665 -26.65 -13.38 10.38
CA TYR A 665 -28.03 -13.19 9.98
C TYR A 665 -28.19 -12.10 8.91
N VAL A 666 -27.54 -10.94 9.07
CA VAL A 666 -27.57 -9.87 8.06
C VAL A 666 -27.00 -10.35 6.72
N LEU A 667 -25.89 -11.10 6.74
CA LEU A 667 -25.27 -11.66 5.53
C LEU A 667 -26.15 -12.71 4.85
N VAL A 668 -26.87 -13.53 5.63
CA VAL A 668 -27.86 -14.49 5.11
C VAL A 668 -29.05 -13.80 4.47
N VAL A 669 -29.52 -12.67 5.00
CA VAL A 669 -30.57 -11.88 4.33
C VAL A 669 -30.02 -11.23 3.05
N LEU A 670 -28.82 -10.66 3.12
CA LEU A 670 -28.14 -9.98 2.02
C LEU A 670 -27.88 -10.89 0.81
N MET A 671 -27.63 -12.19 1.02
CA MET A 671 -27.39 -13.14 -0.08
C MET A 671 -28.55 -13.18 -1.08
N LYS A 672 -29.79 -12.91 -0.64
CA LYS A 672 -30.99 -12.87 -1.49
C LYS A 672 -30.92 -11.75 -2.53
N HIS A 673 -30.09 -10.73 -2.33
CA HIS A 673 -29.95 -9.56 -3.19
C HIS A 673 -28.77 -9.64 -4.17
N LEU A 674 -27.91 -10.67 -4.04
CA LEU A 674 -26.80 -10.88 -4.97
C LEU A 674 -27.27 -11.00 -6.42
N ARG A 675 -26.52 -10.36 -7.32
CA ARG A 675 -26.81 -10.29 -8.75
C ARG A 675 -25.53 -10.06 -9.57
N PRO A 676 -25.54 -10.38 -10.89
CA PRO A 676 -24.35 -10.26 -11.74
C PRO A 676 -23.90 -8.81 -12.01
N THR A 677 -24.73 -7.80 -11.74
CA THR A 677 -24.39 -6.39 -11.96
C THR A 677 -23.50 -5.79 -10.86
N LEU A 678 -23.14 -6.58 -9.83
CA LEU A 678 -22.25 -6.13 -8.77
C LEU A 678 -20.80 -6.15 -9.24
N ALA A 679 -20.04 -5.13 -8.83
CA ALA A 679 -18.60 -5.07 -9.10
C ALA A 679 -17.87 -6.24 -8.41
N PRO A 680 -16.76 -6.75 -8.99
CA PRO A 680 -16.04 -7.91 -8.47
C PRO A 680 -15.57 -7.74 -7.02
N ILE A 681 -15.07 -6.54 -6.69
CA ILE A 681 -14.62 -6.19 -5.34
C ILE A 681 -15.75 -6.39 -4.32
N GLN A 682 -16.99 -6.04 -4.68
CA GLN A 682 -18.14 -6.22 -3.79
C GLN A 682 -18.48 -7.70 -3.59
N LEU A 683 -18.36 -8.52 -4.65
CA LEU A 683 -18.53 -9.96 -4.54
C LEU A 683 -17.47 -10.57 -3.62
N THR A 684 -16.20 -10.21 -3.80
CA THR A 684 -15.11 -10.66 -2.92
C THR A 684 -15.31 -10.21 -1.49
N ASN A 685 -15.71 -8.96 -1.26
CA ASN A 685 -16.02 -8.44 0.07
C ASN A 685 -17.16 -9.24 0.72
N PHE A 686 -18.24 -9.53 -0.01
CA PHE A 686 -19.35 -10.33 0.50
C PHE A 686 -18.92 -11.76 0.89
N PHE A 687 -18.34 -12.50 -0.06
CA PHE A 687 -17.95 -13.89 0.17
C PHE A 687 -16.84 -14.00 1.21
N GLY A 688 -15.86 -13.09 1.20
CA GLY A 688 -14.78 -13.03 2.19
C GLY A 688 -15.29 -12.71 3.59
N THR A 689 -16.27 -11.80 3.71
CA THR A 689 -16.90 -11.49 5.00
C THR A 689 -17.69 -12.67 5.52
N LEU A 690 -18.55 -13.29 4.70
CA LEU A 690 -19.34 -14.46 5.11
C LEU A 690 -18.46 -15.62 5.55
N GLU A 691 -17.42 -15.94 4.78
CA GLU A 691 -16.46 -16.99 5.12
C GLU A 691 -15.72 -16.67 6.44
N SER A 692 -15.26 -15.43 6.61
CA SER A 692 -14.59 -14.96 7.83
C SER A 692 -15.50 -15.03 9.07
N VAL A 693 -16.78 -14.65 8.95
CA VAL A 693 -17.78 -14.77 10.03
C VAL A 693 -17.99 -16.22 10.43
N LEU A 694 -18.16 -17.12 9.46
CA LEU A 694 -18.37 -18.55 9.70
C LEU A 694 -17.15 -19.18 10.38
N ARG A 695 -15.94 -18.88 9.89
CA ARG A 695 -14.68 -19.33 10.49
C ARG A 695 -14.54 -18.85 11.92
N TYR A 696 -14.70 -17.54 12.15
CA TYR A 696 -14.57 -16.96 13.49
C TYR A 696 -15.60 -17.55 14.45
N ARG A 697 -16.85 -17.74 14.01
CA ARG A 697 -17.90 -18.38 14.80
C ARG A 697 -17.53 -19.82 15.19
N ALA A 698 -17.02 -20.61 14.25
CA ALA A 698 -16.58 -21.98 14.52
C ALA A 698 -15.47 -22.02 15.58
N THR A 699 -14.47 -21.14 15.47
CA THR A 699 -13.38 -21.01 16.45
C THR A 699 -13.91 -20.61 17.83
N VAL A 700 -14.83 -19.64 17.89
CA VAL A 700 -15.42 -19.23 19.16
C VAL A 700 -16.20 -20.38 19.78
N ILE A 701 -17.06 -21.07 19.03
CA ILE A 701 -17.84 -22.21 19.54
C ILE A 701 -16.91 -23.33 20.02
N GLN A 702 -15.85 -23.65 19.28
CA GLN A 702 -14.88 -24.66 19.71
C GLN A 702 -14.27 -24.28 21.07
N ALA A 703 -13.85 -23.02 21.23
CA ALA A 703 -13.31 -22.58 22.51
C ALA A 703 -14.36 -22.60 23.65
N PHE A 704 -15.64 -22.36 23.36
CA PHE A 704 -16.72 -22.52 24.35
C PHE A 704 -16.94 -23.99 24.72
N LYS A 705 -16.84 -24.92 23.75
CA LYS A 705 -16.87 -26.36 23.99
C LYS A 705 -15.68 -26.81 24.85
N ASP A 706 -14.48 -26.33 24.57
CA ASP A 706 -13.28 -26.59 25.36
C ASP A 706 -13.42 -26.08 26.81
N MET A 707 -14.21 -25.02 27.00
CA MET A 707 -14.57 -24.46 28.32
C MET A 707 -15.79 -25.13 28.98
N ASN A 708 -16.30 -26.24 28.43
CA ASN A 708 -17.52 -26.94 28.88
C ASN A 708 -18.77 -26.04 28.97
N ARG A 709 -18.88 -25.02 28.12
CA ARG A 709 -20.05 -24.12 28.06
C ARG A 709 -21.00 -24.56 26.96
N PHE A 710 -22.29 -24.64 27.29
CA PHE A 710 -23.34 -24.98 26.34
C PHE A 710 -23.61 -23.82 25.37
N THR A 711 -23.65 -24.09 24.07
CA THR A 711 -24.05 -23.11 23.04
C THR A 711 -25.29 -23.61 22.30
N VAL A 712 -26.39 -22.86 22.40
CA VAL A 712 -27.63 -23.11 21.65
C VAL A 712 -27.42 -22.69 20.19
N ASN A 713 -27.87 -23.49 19.22
CA ASN A 713 -27.70 -23.34 17.76
C ASN A 713 -26.33 -23.75 17.20
N GLU A 714 -26.08 -25.05 17.09
CA GLU A 714 -24.92 -25.60 16.36
C GLU A 714 -25.03 -25.44 14.83
N THR A 715 -26.25 -25.43 14.28
CA THR A 715 -26.47 -25.33 12.84
C THR A 715 -26.15 -23.92 12.33
N VAL A 716 -25.14 -23.82 11.46
CA VAL A 716 -24.57 -22.54 11.01
C VAL A 716 -25.30 -21.97 9.80
N LEU A 717 -25.63 -22.80 8.81
CA LEU A 717 -26.38 -22.45 7.61
C LEU A 717 -27.47 -23.49 7.38
N SER A 718 -28.70 -23.06 7.08
CA SER A 718 -29.76 -24.00 6.74
C SER A 718 -29.60 -24.51 5.30
N THR A 719 -30.16 -25.69 5.01
CA THR A 719 -30.20 -26.21 3.63
C THR A 719 -30.86 -25.23 2.65
N LYS A 720 -31.82 -24.43 3.12
CA LYS A 720 -32.44 -23.37 2.32
C LYS A 720 -31.44 -22.27 1.96
N ASP A 721 -30.64 -21.80 2.91
CA ASP A 721 -29.67 -20.72 2.69
C ASP A 721 -28.59 -21.15 1.70
N VAL A 722 -28.11 -22.40 1.80
CA VAL A 722 -27.15 -22.98 0.86
C VAL A 722 -27.73 -23.05 -0.55
N LEU A 723 -28.98 -23.49 -0.70
CA LEU A 723 -29.65 -23.54 -2.01
C LEU A 723 -29.83 -22.13 -2.61
N VAL A 724 -30.15 -21.12 -1.79
CA VAL A 724 -30.20 -19.72 -2.25
C VAL A 724 -28.81 -19.26 -2.69
N LEU A 725 -27.78 -19.48 -1.89
CA LEU A 725 -26.42 -19.07 -2.20
C LEU A 725 -25.91 -19.68 -3.51
N LEU A 726 -26.10 -20.99 -3.69
CA LEU A 726 -25.73 -21.70 -4.92
C LEU A 726 -26.53 -21.20 -6.13
N HIS A 727 -27.83 -20.94 -5.97
CA HIS A 727 -28.64 -20.38 -7.04
C HIS A 727 -28.13 -18.98 -7.44
N LYS A 728 -27.78 -18.13 -6.47
CA LYS A 728 -27.23 -16.80 -6.74
C LYS A 728 -25.86 -16.86 -7.41
N TRP A 729 -24.99 -17.75 -6.95
CA TRP A 729 -23.71 -18.01 -7.58
C TRP A 729 -23.86 -18.46 -9.03
N SER A 730 -24.79 -19.38 -9.31
CA SER A 730 -25.06 -19.87 -10.66
C SER A 730 -25.50 -18.76 -11.63
N LEU A 731 -26.12 -17.68 -11.14
CA LEU A 731 -26.46 -16.51 -11.94
C LEU A 731 -25.24 -15.61 -12.19
N ILE A 732 -24.33 -15.50 -11.23
CA ILE A 732 -23.10 -14.70 -11.31
C ILE A 732 -22.09 -15.35 -12.26
N GLU A 733 -21.80 -16.65 -12.08
CA GLU A 733 -20.90 -17.43 -12.95
C GLU A 733 -21.55 -17.76 -14.31
N ARG A 734 -22.87 -17.60 -14.43
CA ARG A 734 -23.69 -18.01 -15.60
C ARG A 734 -23.59 -19.52 -15.90
N ASP A 735 -23.48 -20.34 -14.86
CA ASP A 735 -23.46 -21.80 -14.97
C ASP A 735 -24.88 -22.37 -15.15
N LEU A 736 -25.22 -22.72 -16.40
CA LEU A 736 -26.52 -23.28 -16.78
C LEU A 736 -26.76 -24.68 -16.19
N LYS A 737 -25.70 -25.49 -16.05
CA LYS A 737 -25.81 -26.86 -15.54
C LYS A 737 -26.17 -26.84 -14.05
N LEU A 738 -25.48 -26.00 -13.29
CA LEU A 738 -25.78 -25.80 -11.87
C LEU A 738 -27.22 -25.29 -11.67
N GLN A 739 -27.73 -24.44 -12.57
CA GLN A 739 -29.12 -23.96 -12.50
C GLN A 739 -30.15 -25.08 -12.71
N GLU A 740 -29.91 -26.00 -13.65
CA GLU A 740 -30.77 -27.15 -13.92
C GLU A 740 -30.76 -28.14 -12.74
N ASP A 741 -29.58 -28.49 -12.24
CA ASP A 741 -29.41 -29.41 -11.10
C ASP A 741 -30.08 -28.86 -9.83
N LEU A 742 -29.92 -27.56 -9.56
CA LEU A 742 -30.59 -26.90 -8.42
C LEU A 742 -32.11 -26.89 -8.57
N ARG A 743 -32.63 -26.67 -9.80
CA ARG A 743 -34.07 -26.72 -10.06
C ARG A 743 -34.64 -28.10 -9.75
N ALA A 744 -33.98 -29.16 -10.24
CA ALA A 744 -34.38 -30.54 -9.97
C ALA A 744 -34.33 -30.88 -8.46
N ALA A 745 -33.33 -30.38 -7.73
CA ALA A 745 -33.22 -30.57 -6.29
C ALA A 745 -34.33 -29.85 -5.50
N ILE A 746 -34.65 -28.60 -5.88
CA ILE A 746 -35.69 -27.79 -5.23
C ILE A 746 -37.09 -28.37 -5.49
N GLU A 747 -37.35 -28.88 -6.70
CA GLU A 747 -38.60 -29.55 -7.07
C GLU A 747 -38.81 -30.84 -6.26
N LYS A 748 -37.76 -31.65 -6.09
CA LYS A 748 -37.80 -32.86 -5.24
C LYS A 748 -37.99 -32.55 -3.76
N GLY A 749 -37.48 -31.41 -3.28
CA GLY A 749 -37.53 -30.99 -1.87
C GLY A 749 -38.79 -30.22 -1.42
N GLN A 750 -39.79 -30.01 -2.30
CA GLN A 750 -41.06 -29.30 -2.01
C GLN A 750 -40.93 -27.91 -1.34
N ALA A 751 -39.85 -27.17 -1.60
CA ALA A 751 -39.66 -25.83 -1.01
C ALA A 751 -40.45 -24.74 -1.77
N ARG A 752 -41.72 -24.53 -1.39
CA ARG A 752 -42.66 -23.57 -2.03
C ARG A 752 -42.12 -22.14 -2.17
N GLU A 753 -41.30 -21.69 -1.22
CA GLU A 753 -40.75 -20.34 -1.17
C GLU A 753 -39.61 -20.12 -2.19
N LEU A 754 -38.75 -21.13 -2.36
CA LEU A 754 -37.66 -21.13 -3.36
C LEU A 754 -38.22 -21.22 -4.79
N MET A 755 -39.34 -21.95 -4.98
CA MET A 755 -40.05 -22.00 -6.26
C MET A 755 -40.60 -20.64 -6.72
N LYS A 756 -40.93 -19.72 -5.80
CA LYS A 756 -41.41 -18.38 -6.14
C LYS A 756 -40.26 -17.49 -6.64
N MET A 757 -39.08 -17.56 -6.01
CA MET A 757 -37.89 -16.85 -6.47
C MET A 757 -37.40 -17.30 -7.85
N LEU A 758 -37.54 -18.60 -8.16
CA LEU A 758 -37.21 -19.16 -9.48
C LEU A 758 -38.17 -18.70 -10.60
N LYS A 759 -39.42 -18.36 -10.27
CA LYS A 759 -40.42 -17.90 -11.25
C LYS A 759 -40.30 -16.41 -11.58
N ASP A 760 -39.91 -15.57 -10.62
CA ASP A 760 -39.86 -14.11 -10.78
C ASP A 760 -38.72 -13.58 -11.67
N LYS A 761 -37.74 -14.42 -12.06
CA LYS A 761 -36.59 -13.99 -12.90
C LYS A 761 -36.45 -14.68 -14.26
N ASN A 762 -37.35 -15.62 -14.59
CA ASN A 762 -37.36 -16.32 -15.89
C ASN A 762 -38.24 -15.63 -16.96
N LYS A 763 -38.25 -14.29 -17.00
CA LYS A 763 -38.64 -13.58 -18.22
C LYS A 763 -37.38 -13.21 -18.99
N PRO A 764 -37.23 -13.61 -20.27
CA PRO A 764 -36.09 -13.18 -21.07
C PRO A 764 -36.07 -11.66 -21.14
N VAL A 765 -34.88 -11.07 -20.97
CA VAL A 765 -34.65 -9.63 -21.19
C VAL A 765 -34.87 -9.35 -22.68
N VAL A 766 -36.10 -9.00 -23.04
CA VAL A 766 -36.41 -8.40 -24.34
C VAL A 766 -35.96 -6.94 -24.27
N PRO A 767 -35.18 -6.41 -25.23
CA PRO A 767 -34.85 -5.00 -25.24
C PRO A 767 -36.14 -4.19 -25.32
N ALA A 768 -36.41 -3.38 -24.29
CA ALA A 768 -37.58 -2.53 -24.24
C ALA A 768 -37.55 -1.56 -25.42
N ARG A 769 -38.41 -1.79 -26.42
CA ARG A 769 -38.72 -0.81 -27.47
C ARG A 769 -39.29 0.43 -26.80
N ALA A 770 -38.53 1.52 -26.84
CA ALA A 770 -38.97 2.83 -26.40
C ALA A 770 -40.20 3.30 -27.20
N LYS A 771 -41.28 3.67 -26.48
CA LYS A 771 -42.37 4.51 -26.99
C LYS A 771 -42.65 5.67 -26.03
N GLY A 772 -41.81 6.71 -26.14
CA GLY A 772 -42.03 8.16 -25.90
C GLY A 772 -42.48 8.70 -24.51
N PRO A 773 -42.47 10.03 -24.28
CA PRO A 773 -41.93 11.13 -25.11
C PRO A 773 -40.94 12.09 -24.39
N ARG A 774 -40.01 12.63 -25.20
CA ARG A 774 -39.36 13.96 -25.15
C ARG A 774 -38.73 14.49 -23.83
N GLY A 775 -37.39 14.59 -23.84
CA GLY A 775 -36.73 15.89 -23.62
C GLY A 775 -35.89 16.08 -22.35
N ARG A 776 -34.74 15.40 -22.23
CA ARG A 776 -33.61 15.97 -21.48
C ARG A 776 -32.29 15.50 -22.12
N LYS A 777 -31.52 16.46 -22.67
CA LYS A 777 -30.17 16.25 -23.21
C LYS A 777 -29.30 15.62 -22.11
N ARG A 778 -28.85 14.38 -22.32
CA ARG A 778 -27.78 13.73 -21.55
C ARG A 778 -26.49 14.51 -21.85
N ARG A 779 -25.83 15.08 -20.84
CA ARG A 779 -24.48 15.65 -20.99
C ARG A 779 -23.52 14.48 -21.26
N LEU A 780 -22.68 14.60 -22.28
CA LEU A 780 -21.53 13.71 -22.49
C LEU A 780 -20.58 13.89 -21.31
N GLY A 781 -20.18 12.80 -20.65
CA GLY A 781 -19.21 12.85 -19.55
C GLY A 781 -19.14 11.68 -18.58
N GLU A 782 -19.89 10.58 -18.78
CA GLU A 782 -19.73 9.36 -17.99
C GLU A 782 -19.53 8.19 -18.95
N ALA A 783 -18.27 7.89 -19.24
CA ALA A 783 -17.90 6.57 -19.75
C ALA A 783 -17.95 5.62 -18.55
N GLU A 784 -18.88 4.68 -18.55
CA GLU A 784 -18.81 3.52 -17.66
C GLU A 784 -17.48 2.80 -17.97
N GLU A 785 -16.50 2.91 -17.09
CA GLU A 785 -15.28 2.10 -17.11
C GLU A 785 -15.69 0.62 -17.06
N MET A 786 -15.70 -0.05 -18.22
CA MET A 786 -15.76 -1.50 -18.26
C MET A 786 -14.44 -2.03 -17.71
N ALA A 787 -14.48 -2.58 -16.50
CA ALA A 787 -13.33 -3.21 -15.86
C ALA A 787 -12.72 -4.32 -16.75
N ASP A 788 -11.40 -4.46 -16.63
CA ASP A 788 -10.57 -5.38 -17.41
C ASP A 788 -11.08 -6.84 -17.30
N PRO A 789 -11.39 -7.53 -18.41
CA PRO A 789 -11.97 -8.89 -18.38
C PRO A 789 -11.08 -9.94 -17.68
N GLU A 790 -9.76 -9.75 -17.65
CA GLU A 790 -8.85 -10.66 -16.94
C GLU A 790 -8.98 -10.54 -15.41
N LEU A 791 -9.15 -9.31 -14.92
CA LEU A 791 -9.30 -9.01 -13.49
C LEU A 791 -10.64 -9.54 -12.96
N MET A 792 -11.68 -9.52 -13.80
CA MET A 792 -12.97 -10.16 -13.53
C MET A 792 -12.84 -11.69 -13.37
N ALA A 793 -12.08 -12.36 -14.23
CA ALA A 793 -11.89 -13.82 -14.17
C ALA A 793 -11.11 -14.26 -12.91
N SER A 794 -10.02 -13.57 -12.59
CA SER A 794 -9.23 -13.78 -11.36
C SER A 794 -10.09 -13.64 -10.09
N THR A 795 -10.94 -12.61 -10.07
CA THR A 795 -11.80 -12.33 -8.92
C THR A 795 -12.89 -13.39 -8.75
N LEU A 796 -13.45 -13.90 -9.85
CA LEU A 796 -14.43 -14.99 -9.82
C LEU A 796 -13.82 -16.29 -9.30
N GLU A 797 -12.58 -16.62 -9.68
CA GLU A 797 -11.90 -17.82 -9.14
C GLU A 797 -11.64 -17.68 -7.63
N THR A 798 -11.24 -16.49 -7.17
CA THR A 798 -11.10 -16.19 -5.74
C THR A 798 -12.43 -16.38 -5.00
N CYS A 799 -13.52 -15.83 -5.54
CA CYS A 799 -14.86 -16.01 -4.97
C CYS A 799 -15.30 -17.48 -4.96
N LYS A 800 -14.93 -18.26 -5.99
CA LYS A 800 -15.21 -19.71 -6.06
C LYS A 800 -14.48 -20.48 -4.96
N GLY A 801 -13.22 -20.12 -4.68
CA GLY A 801 -12.46 -20.63 -3.54
C GLY A 801 -13.15 -20.33 -2.20
N LEU A 802 -13.58 -19.09 -1.99
CA LEU A 802 -14.32 -18.66 -0.80
C LEU A 802 -15.66 -19.39 -0.67
N LEU A 803 -16.40 -19.57 -1.76
CA LEU A 803 -17.67 -20.31 -1.77
C LEU A 803 -17.48 -21.77 -1.33
N ARG A 804 -16.44 -22.45 -1.86
CA ARG A 804 -16.12 -23.83 -1.43
C ARG A 804 -15.85 -23.90 0.07
N SER A 805 -15.11 -22.92 0.61
CA SER A 805 -14.84 -22.82 2.05
C SER A 805 -16.13 -22.60 2.86
N ILE A 806 -17.00 -21.69 2.43
CA ILE A 806 -18.30 -21.43 3.08
C ILE A 806 -19.14 -22.72 3.19
N LEU A 807 -19.18 -23.53 2.13
CA LEU A 807 -19.95 -24.77 2.10
C LEU A 807 -19.44 -25.84 3.08
N THR A 808 -18.20 -25.74 3.56
CA THR A 808 -17.68 -26.67 4.59
C THR A 808 -18.35 -26.50 5.96
N TYR A 809 -18.95 -25.35 6.22
CA TYR A 809 -19.67 -25.06 7.47
C TYR A 809 -21.15 -25.48 7.42
N TRP A 810 -21.60 -26.10 6.34
CA TRP A 810 -22.96 -26.66 6.24
C TRP A 810 -22.99 -28.13 6.69
N GLY A 811 -23.96 -28.47 7.54
CA GLY A 811 -24.26 -29.85 7.95
C GLY A 811 -25.72 -30.21 7.63
N PRO A 812 -25.99 -31.34 6.95
CA PRO A 812 -27.36 -31.75 6.65
C PRO A 812 -28.08 -32.16 7.95
N VAL A 813 -29.25 -31.57 8.20
CA VAL A 813 -30.14 -32.03 9.26
C VAL A 813 -30.80 -33.32 8.79
N ILE A 814 -30.32 -34.46 9.30
CA ILE A 814 -30.93 -35.76 9.07
C ILE A 814 -32.17 -35.83 9.98
N PRO A 815 -33.39 -35.97 9.43
CA PRO A 815 -34.57 -36.18 10.27
C PRO A 815 -34.38 -37.50 11.02
N VAL A 816 -34.31 -37.45 12.34
CA VAL A 816 -34.47 -38.65 13.17
C VAL A 816 -35.93 -39.08 13.02
N PRO A 817 -36.23 -40.33 12.63
CA PRO A 817 -37.61 -40.79 12.57
C PRO A 817 -38.21 -40.75 13.98
N ASP A 818 -39.38 -40.11 14.12
CA ASP A 818 -40.16 -40.14 15.36
C ASP A 818 -40.33 -41.60 15.79
N PRO A 819 -40.05 -41.96 17.06
CA PRO A 819 -40.28 -43.32 17.53
C PRO A 819 -41.78 -43.60 17.44
N THR A 820 -42.12 -44.57 16.60
CA THR A 820 -43.44 -45.20 16.51
C THR A 820 -43.95 -45.49 17.91
N GLN A 821 -45.06 -44.84 18.28
CA GLN A 821 -45.84 -45.20 19.46
C GLN A 821 -46.44 -46.59 19.24
N GLU A 822 -45.86 -47.61 19.88
CA GLU A 822 -46.60 -48.82 20.23
C GLU A 822 -47.25 -48.63 21.61
N PRO A 823 -48.48 -49.13 21.81
CA PRO A 823 -49.27 -48.86 23.00
C PRO A 823 -48.92 -49.85 24.10
N VAL A 824 -48.54 -49.37 25.29
CA VAL A 824 -48.57 -50.20 26.49
C VAL A 824 -49.17 -49.43 27.65
N ASP A 825 -50.24 -50.03 28.14
CA ASP A 825 -51.05 -49.68 29.29
C ASP A 825 -50.31 -49.62 30.63
N SER A 826 -50.84 -48.74 31.48
CA SER A 826 -51.03 -48.89 32.94
C SER A 826 -49.86 -48.70 33.93
N ALA A 827 -50.23 -47.98 34.99
CA ALA A 827 -49.68 -47.91 36.35
C ALA A 827 -48.52 -46.94 36.66
N SER A 828 -48.94 -45.78 37.20
CA SER A 828 -48.23 -44.88 38.12
C SER A 828 -47.91 -45.53 39.49
N PRO A 829 -47.33 -44.82 40.50
CA PRO A 829 -46.33 -43.72 40.50
C PRO A 829 -45.16 -44.01 41.48
N GLU A 830 -44.08 -43.22 41.46
CA GLU A 830 -43.52 -42.52 42.64
C GLU A 830 -42.09 -41.95 42.43
N SER A 831 -41.89 -40.80 43.09
CA SER A 831 -40.64 -40.30 43.69
C SER A 831 -39.72 -39.34 42.90
N ASN A 832 -40.01 -38.04 43.15
CA ASN A 832 -39.11 -37.02 43.73
C ASN A 832 -37.93 -36.45 42.93
N ALA A 833 -38.09 -35.19 42.50
CA ALA A 833 -37.08 -34.13 42.69
C ALA A 833 -37.72 -32.72 42.62
N PRO A 834 -37.25 -31.73 43.40
CA PRO A 834 -37.98 -30.51 43.74
C PRO A 834 -37.79 -29.38 42.72
N GLY A 835 -38.80 -28.50 42.63
CA GLY A 835 -38.87 -27.38 41.69
C GLY A 835 -37.93 -26.19 42.00
N PRO A 836 -37.67 -25.33 41.00
CA PRO A 836 -36.77 -24.19 41.14
C PRO A 836 -37.51 -23.00 41.78
N MET A 837 -36.96 -22.49 42.89
CA MET A 837 -37.33 -21.18 43.43
C MET A 837 -36.69 -20.07 42.59
N TYR A 838 -37.56 -19.16 42.15
CA TYR A 838 -37.23 -17.83 41.64
C TYR A 838 -36.46 -17.01 42.68
N ALA A 839 -35.47 -16.25 42.22
CA ALA A 839 -35.09 -14.98 42.84
C ALA A 839 -34.51 -14.03 41.77
N ALA A 840 -35.31 -13.05 41.41
CA ALA A 840 -34.86 -11.79 40.84
C ALA A 840 -34.19 -10.95 41.94
N ALA A 841 -33.15 -10.20 41.61
CA ALA A 841 -33.01 -8.77 41.93
C ALA A 841 -31.58 -8.25 41.63
N SER A 842 -31.58 -6.99 41.17
CA SER A 842 -30.51 -5.97 41.17
C SER A 842 -29.55 -5.95 39.99
#